data_AF-A0A380L637-F1
#
_entry.id   AF-A0A380L637-F1
#
_cell.length_a   1.000
_cell.length_b   1.000
_cell.length_c   1.000
_cell.angle_alpha   90.00
_cell.angle_beta   90.00
_cell.angle_gamma   90.00
#
_symmetry.space_group_name_H-M   'P 1'
#
loop_
_entity.id
_entity.type
_entity.pdbx_description
1 polymer ?
#
loop_
_entity_poly.entity_id
_entity_poly.type
_entity_poly.pdbx_seq_one_letter_code
_entity_poly.pdbx_strand_id
1 'polypeptide(L)'
;MSKDFIERPHQNEKDGAIAYVQNLLKQARENRRNEDVDKLENLVHLLNTKKYGLVWEEHTELVEEEMKTKIPVFVENGTKKIVGNPESEDFNFLLEGDNLHSLQLLKKTHTGKIDVIYIDPPYNTGAKNWKYNNNYIDSKDSYKHSKWISMMKSRLDCARHLLKDDGVLVCAIDENEVATLKLLLEEVFGNEFIVDIVTIIQNPRGIQGNNFSYTNEFALFVYKKNYKVIFEREVDENDIDWSPLRNWGSESLRTDAKNCFYGIKIKDEKIIGFEDVLDDDEHPTKNKYLEDGTIIVYPIDNSGIERKWRYARQTVESIWDILRATCKKNVWDIEIGKPYAPYKTVWFDKKYDANEYGTQIINSMVPHNDFDFPKSLWNVYECLYATTKEKENAVILDFFAGSGTTGHAVEMLNKLCGGNRRYILATNNAIGEKKEREFKKKFGSPEENKHEYSKYEEEFGICSSITYPRLKAVSDGYIHKKDFKEILFEKKLTQSLFKKFDLLKAEVDTIVETMEGKYDSVKTVFEDASIKVIGINKKGKPIEGIPHNIKYFKTSFVDKEEFPDVTLEYELLNYITPLVELEFGVDISNPKVQVILSEDQLDEMDESDFVENSTIFFHPEIFFDVKQERILREKKITKQEIPHYYFGKDIWS
;
A
#
# COMPACT_ATOMS: atom_id res chain seq x y z
N MET A 1 -11.98 46.24 -24.44
CA MET A 1 -13.01 45.19 -24.36
C MET A 1 -14.36 45.81 -24.64
N SER A 2 -15.16 45.23 -25.54
CA SER A 2 -16.51 45.73 -25.85
C SER A 2 -17.35 45.83 -24.57
N LYS A 3 -18.09 46.92 -24.39
CA LYS A 3 -19.04 47.09 -23.26
C LYS A 3 -20.22 46.10 -23.34
N ASP A 4 -20.32 45.34 -24.43
CA ASP A 4 -21.35 44.31 -24.66
C ASP A 4 -20.78 42.89 -24.71
N PHE A 5 -19.56 42.66 -24.19
CA PHE A 5 -19.05 41.30 -24.03
C PHE A 5 -19.71 40.63 -22.81
N ILE A 6 -20.77 39.86 -23.06
CA ILE A 6 -21.33 38.92 -22.09
C ILE A 6 -20.60 37.59 -22.28
N GLU A 7 -19.83 37.18 -21.27
CA GLU A 7 -19.28 35.84 -21.15
C GLU A 7 -20.45 34.84 -21.12
N ARG A 8 -20.60 34.02 -22.17
CA ARG A 8 -21.66 33.00 -22.23
C ARG A 8 -21.13 31.67 -21.70
N PRO A 9 -21.68 31.13 -20.60
CA PRO A 9 -21.87 29.70 -20.49
C PRO A 9 -23.17 29.33 -21.22
N HIS A 10 -23.17 28.32 -22.09
CA HIS A 10 -24.38 27.76 -22.71
C HIS A 10 -25.24 27.00 -21.67
N GLN A 11 -25.76 27.71 -20.67
CA GLN A 11 -26.70 27.18 -19.69
C GLN A 11 -28.13 27.18 -20.28
N ASN A 12 -28.47 28.19 -21.10
CA ASN A 12 -29.82 28.36 -21.67
C ASN A 12 -30.24 27.31 -22.71
N GLU A 13 -29.31 26.73 -23.48
CA GLU A 13 -29.65 25.70 -24.48
C GLU A 13 -29.87 24.32 -23.86
N LYS A 14 -29.08 23.99 -22.82
CA LYS A 14 -29.25 22.77 -22.03
C LYS A 14 -30.58 22.81 -21.25
N ASP A 15 -30.87 23.93 -20.60
CA ASP A 15 -32.14 24.12 -19.89
C ASP A 15 -33.33 24.08 -20.87
N GLY A 16 -33.17 24.60 -22.09
CA GLY A 16 -34.15 24.48 -23.17
C GLY A 16 -34.37 23.05 -23.65
N ALA A 17 -33.29 22.27 -23.81
CA ALA A 17 -33.38 20.85 -24.18
C ALA A 17 -34.03 20.01 -23.07
N ILE A 18 -33.67 20.24 -21.80
CA ILE A 18 -34.29 19.59 -20.64
C ILE A 18 -35.79 19.91 -20.59
N ALA A 19 -36.17 21.18 -20.75
CA ALA A 19 -37.57 21.60 -20.76
C ALA A 19 -38.36 20.97 -21.91
N TYR A 20 -37.76 20.83 -23.08
CA TYR A 20 -38.37 20.18 -24.24
C TYR A 20 -38.63 18.68 -24.00
N VAL A 21 -37.63 17.97 -23.48
CA VAL A 21 -37.74 16.54 -23.18
C VAL A 21 -38.72 16.28 -22.04
N GLN A 22 -38.75 17.12 -21.01
CA GLN A 22 -39.76 17.07 -19.95
C GLN A 22 -41.19 17.27 -20.48
N ASN A 23 -41.37 18.12 -21.50
CA ASN A 23 -42.65 18.28 -22.17
C ASN A 23 -43.05 17.01 -22.96
N LEU A 24 -42.11 16.42 -23.71
CA LEU A 24 -42.34 15.13 -24.39
C LEU A 24 -42.69 14.02 -23.40
N LEU A 25 -42.04 13.98 -22.24
CA LEU A 25 -42.32 13.01 -21.17
C LEU A 25 -43.75 13.18 -20.62
N LYS A 26 -44.17 14.43 -20.37
CA LYS A 26 -45.53 14.74 -19.95
C LYS A 26 -46.55 14.26 -20.99
N GLN A 27 -46.32 14.53 -22.28
CA GLN A 27 -47.18 14.06 -23.37
C GLN A 27 -47.19 12.53 -23.50
N ALA A 28 -46.06 11.86 -23.28
CA ALA A 28 -45.97 10.39 -23.32
C ALA A 28 -46.79 9.75 -22.19
N ARG A 29 -46.74 10.32 -20.99
CA ARG A 29 -47.56 9.91 -19.83
C ARG A 29 -49.06 10.11 -20.08
N GLU A 30 -49.45 11.27 -20.60
CA GLU A 30 -50.85 11.59 -20.95
C GLU A 30 -51.41 10.63 -22.02
N ASN A 31 -50.57 10.22 -22.98
CA ASN A 31 -50.94 9.32 -24.07
C ASN A 31 -50.70 7.83 -23.76
N ARG A 32 -50.34 7.46 -22.52
CA ARG A 32 -50.06 6.07 -22.07
C ARG A 32 -49.04 5.31 -22.94
N ARG A 33 -48.01 6.00 -23.44
CA ARG A 33 -46.91 5.40 -24.22
C ARG A 33 -45.78 4.97 -23.29
N ASN A 34 -45.95 3.85 -22.60
CA ASN A 34 -45.04 3.41 -21.53
C ASN A 34 -43.57 3.26 -21.99
N GLU A 35 -43.31 2.71 -23.18
CA GLU A 35 -41.93 2.60 -23.71
C GLU A 35 -41.24 3.97 -23.94
N ASP A 36 -42.02 5.00 -24.28
CA ASP A 36 -41.50 6.35 -24.49
C ASP A 36 -41.22 7.03 -23.13
N VAL A 37 -42.01 6.72 -22.10
CA VAL A 37 -41.82 7.25 -20.74
C VAL A 37 -40.47 6.81 -20.20
N ASP A 38 -40.16 5.52 -20.25
CA ASP A 38 -38.89 4.98 -19.73
C ASP A 38 -37.67 5.58 -20.46
N LYS A 39 -37.76 5.70 -21.79
CA LYS A 39 -36.69 6.30 -22.62
C LYS A 39 -36.50 7.79 -22.35
N LEU A 40 -37.60 8.54 -22.18
CA LEU A 40 -37.55 9.98 -21.94
C LEU A 40 -37.11 10.30 -20.50
N GLU A 41 -37.47 9.48 -19.51
CA GLU A 41 -36.94 9.59 -18.15
C GLU A 41 -35.43 9.38 -18.12
N ASN A 42 -34.93 8.37 -18.82
CA ASN A 42 -33.50 8.14 -18.98
C ASN A 42 -32.82 9.34 -19.70
N LEU A 43 -33.45 9.90 -20.74
CA LEU A 43 -32.91 11.07 -21.44
C LEU A 43 -32.84 12.32 -20.55
N VAL A 44 -33.85 12.56 -19.70
CA VAL A 44 -33.83 13.65 -18.71
C VAL A 44 -32.73 13.43 -17.68
N HIS A 45 -32.52 12.19 -17.24
CA HIS A 45 -31.43 11.83 -16.35
C HIS A 45 -30.07 12.13 -17.01
N LEU A 46 -29.85 11.65 -18.23
CA LEU A 46 -28.63 11.86 -19.02
C LEU A 46 -28.34 13.34 -19.32
N LEU A 47 -29.38 14.12 -19.62
CA LEU A 47 -29.24 15.55 -19.80
C LEU A 47 -28.90 16.26 -18.48
N ASN A 48 -29.37 15.76 -17.34
CA ASN A 48 -29.01 16.33 -16.03
C ASN A 48 -27.64 15.88 -15.53
N THR A 49 -27.06 14.79 -16.07
CA THR A 49 -25.74 14.30 -15.65
C THR A 49 -24.60 15.28 -15.98
N LYS A 50 -23.55 15.15 -15.15
CA LYS A 50 -22.33 15.97 -14.95
C LYS A 50 -21.99 17.02 -16.02
N LYS A 51 -21.81 18.27 -15.57
CA LYS A 51 -21.29 19.40 -16.38
C LYS A 51 -19.75 19.41 -16.51
N TYR A 52 -19.06 18.63 -15.69
CA TYR A 52 -17.60 18.49 -15.62
C TYR A 52 -17.27 17.11 -15.05
N GLY A 53 -16.29 16.41 -15.61
CA GLY A 53 -15.89 15.07 -15.18
C GLY A 53 -15.53 14.15 -16.34
N LEU A 54 -15.28 12.87 -16.01
CA LEU A 54 -14.99 11.83 -16.98
C LEU A 54 -16.29 11.36 -17.65
N VAL A 55 -16.26 11.15 -18.97
CA VAL A 55 -17.36 10.56 -19.75
C VAL A 55 -16.74 9.49 -20.65
N TRP A 56 -17.32 8.29 -20.66
CA TRP A 56 -16.84 7.18 -21.48
C TRP A 56 -18.01 6.29 -21.91
N GLU A 57 -17.76 5.40 -22.87
CA GLU A 57 -18.71 4.36 -23.24
C GLU A 57 -18.60 3.20 -22.26
N GLU A 58 -19.67 2.92 -21.52
CA GLU A 58 -19.68 1.82 -20.57
C GLU A 58 -19.60 0.48 -21.29
N HIS A 59 -18.71 -0.38 -20.79
CA HIS A 59 -18.59 -1.76 -21.24
C HIS A 59 -18.80 -2.69 -20.06
N THR A 60 -19.66 -3.69 -20.24
CA THR A 60 -19.89 -4.72 -19.24
C THR A 60 -18.78 -5.77 -19.28
N GLU A 61 -18.36 -6.27 -18.12
CA GLU A 61 -17.44 -7.40 -18.04
C GLU A 61 -18.20 -8.73 -17.90
N LEU A 62 -17.63 -9.81 -18.48
CA LEU A 62 -18.20 -11.16 -18.33
C LEU A 62 -18.28 -11.59 -16.86
N VAL A 63 -17.36 -11.12 -16.03
CA VAL A 63 -17.36 -11.37 -14.58
C VAL A 63 -18.61 -10.80 -13.91
N GLU A 64 -19.11 -9.65 -14.36
CA GLU A 64 -20.33 -9.03 -13.84
C GLU A 64 -21.58 -9.79 -14.27
N GLU A 65 -21.60 -10.28 -15.50
CA GLU A 65 -22.69 -11.12 -16.00
C GLU A 65 -22.72 -12.49 -15.31
N GLU A 66 -21.55 -13.11 -15.06
CA GLU A 66 -21.45 -14.38 -14.36
C GLU A 66 -22.00 -14.27 -12.92
N MET A 67 -21.74 -13.16 -12.22
CA MET A 67 -22.22 -12.95 -10.86
C MET A 67 -23.75 -12.86 -10.74
N LYS A 68 -24.47 -12.63 -11.85
CA LYS A 68 -25.95 -12.62 -11.84
C LYS A 68 -26.53 -13.99 -11.53
N THR A 69 -25.93 -15.05 -12.07
CA THR A 69 -26.40 -16.44 -11.87
C THR A 69 -25.48 -17.24 -10.96
N LYS A 70 -24.21 -16.86 -10.81
CA LYS A 70 -23.24 -17.60 -9.99
C LYS A 70 -22.71 -16.76 -8.83
N ILE A 71 -22.64 -17.37 -7.66
CA ILE A 71 -22.10 -16.73 -6.47
C ILE A 71 -20.63 -17.11 -6.32
N PRO A 72 -19.67 -16.15 -6.30
CA PRO A 72 -18.28 -16.46 -6.03
C PRO A 72 -18.13 -16.91 -4.57
N VAL A 73 -17.31 -17.94 -4.35
CA VAL A 73 -16.95 -18.47 -3.02
C VAL A 73 -15.45 -18.78 -2.96
N PHE A 74 -14.86 -18.81 -1.78
CA PHE A 74 -13.46 -19.23 -1.60
C PHE A 74 -13.36 -20.68 -1.17
N VAL A 75 -12.38 -21.39 -1.73
CA VAL A 75 -12.01 -22.75 -1.33
C VAL A 75 -10.54 -22.77 -0.98
N GLU A 76 -10.19 -23.25 0.22
CA GLU A 76 -8.81 -23.35 0.64
C GLU A 76 -8.07 -24.46 -0.12
N ASN A 77 -6.87 -24.13 -0.61
CA ASN A 77 -5.90 -25.11 -1.09
C ASN A 77 -4.86 -25.36 0.00
N GLY A 78 -5.14 -26.31 0.89
CA GLY A 78 -4.26 -26.66 2.02
C GLY A 78 -2.86 -27.14 1.59
N THR A 79 -2.69 -27.64 0.35
CA THR A 79 -1.37 -28.07 -0.14
C THR A 79 -0.43 -26.90 -0.46
N LYS A 80 -1.00 -25.70 -0.66
CA LYS A 80 -0.27 -24.44 -0.89
C LYS A 80 -0.22 -23.55 0.36
N LYS A 81 -0.60 -24.06 1.53
CA LYS A 81 -0.45 -23.33 2.79
C LYS A 81 1.02 -23.22 3.16
N ILE A 82 1.44 -22.03 3.58
CA ILE A 82 2.80 -21.75 4.07
C ILE A 82 2.71 -21.51 5.57
N VAL A 83 3.48 -22.24 6.36
CA VAL A 83 3.61 -22.07 7.81
C VAL A 83 5.09 -21.79 8.10
N GLY A 84 5.54 -20.59 7.72
CA GLY A 84 6.92 -20.16 7.92
C GLY A 84 7.20 -19.77 9.37
N ASN A 85 6.20 -19.24 10.08
CA ASN A 85 6.32 -18.81 11.47
C ASN A 85 5.29 -19.54 12.38
N PRO A 86 5.62 -20.74 12.89
CA PRO A 86 4.71 -21.52 13.72
C PRO A 86 4.36 -20.88 15.08
N GLU A 87 5.14 -19.89 15.53
CA GLU A 87 4.87 -19.17 16.78
C GLU A 87 3.79 -18.10 16.62
N SER A 88 3.51 -17.67 15.38
CA SER A 88 2.44 -16.73 15.07
C SER A 88 1.14 -17.46 14.75
N GLU A 89 0.04 -17.01 15.35
CA GLU A 89 -1.31 -17.47 15.03
C GLU A 89 -1.92 -16.69 13.83
N ASP A 90 -1.27 -15.60 13.39
CA ASP A 90 -1.73 -14.77 12.27
C ASP A 90 -1.36 -15.36 10.91
N PHE A 91 -2.26 -15.16 9.95
CA PHE A 91 -2.06 -15.52 8.54
C PHE A 91 -2.22 -14.32 7.61
N ASN A 92 -1.41 -14.33 6.55
CA ASN A 92 -1.65 -13.55 5.34
C ASN A 92 -2.45 -14.38 4.33
N PHE A 93 -3.04 -13.72 3.32
CA PHE A 93 -3.93 -14.38 2.36
C PHE A 93 -3.53 -14.14 0.91
N LEU A 94 -3.51 -15.22 0.12
CA LEU A 94 -3.40 -15.18 -1.34
C LEU A 94 -4.69 -15.75 -1.95
N LEU A 95 -5.41 -14.89 -2.67
CA LEU A 95 -6.70 -15.17 -3.31
C LEU A 95 -6.46 -15.33 -4.83
N GLU A 96 -6.52 -16.58 -5.31
CA GLU A 96 -6.47 -16.91 -6.73
C GLU A 96 -7.86 -16.77 -7.35
N GLY A 97 -8.01 -15.84 -8.31
CA GLY A 97 -9.25 -15.66 -9.06
C GLY A 97 -9.38 -14.27 -9.67
N ASP A 98 -10.53 -13.99 -10.27
CA ASP A 98 -10.81 -12.61 -10.69
C ASP A 98 -10.86 -11.70 -9.45
N ASN A 99 -10.25 -10.53 -9.59
CA ASN A 99 -10.16 -9.58 -8.48
C ASN A 99 -11.52 -8.95 -8.15
N LEU A 100 -12.45 -8.81 -9.10
CA LEU A 100 -13.80 -8.32 -8.80
C LEU A 100 -14.58 -9.34 -7.95
N HIS A 101 -14.49 -10.64 -8.26
CA HIS A 101 -15.05 -11.71 -7.41
C HIS A 101 -14.49 -11.64 -5.99
N SER A 102 -13.15 -11.52 -5.88
CA SER A 102 -12.47 -11.42 -4.60
C SER A 102 -12.92 -10.19 -3.81
N LEU A 103 -13.08 -9.04 -4.48
CA LEU A 103 -13.54 -7.80 -3.87
C LEU A 103 -15.00 -7.88 -3.37
N GLN A 104 -15.90 -8.56 -4.09
CA GLN A 104 -17.27 -8.76 -3.61
C GLN A 104 -17.33 -9.64 -2.36
N LEU A 105 -16.50 -10.68 -2.29
CA LEU A 105 -16.35 -11.49 -1.08
C LEU A 105 -15.72 -10.69 0.06
N LEU A 106 -14.70 -9.88 -0.23
CA LEU A 106 -14.07 -9.00 0.77
C LEU A 106 -15.04 -7.92 1.29
N LYS A 107 -16.02 -7.45 0.50
CA LYS A 107 -17.04 -6.51 1.00
C LYS A 107 -17.89 -7.10 2.13
N LYS A 108 -17.95 -8.42 2.27
CA LYS A 108 -18.61 -9.06 3.41
C LYS A 108 -17.70 -8.99 4.63
N THR A 109 -16.45 -9.41 4.47
CA THR A 109 -15.53 -9.65 5.59
C THR A 109 -14.77 -8.39 6.04
N HIS A 110 -14.52 -7.43 5.13
CA HIS A 110 -13.55 -6.35 5.29
C HIS A 110 -14.08 -4.93 5.01
N THR A 111 -15.40 -4.72 4.92
CA THR A 111 -15.95 -3.35 4.77
C THR A 111 -15.50 -2.45 5.91
N GLY A 112 -14.87 -1.32 5.57
CA GLY A 112 -14.31 -0.36 6.51
C GLY A 112 -13.16 -0.90 7.36
N LYS A 113 -12.46 -1.96 6.94
CA LYS A 113 -11.40 -2.61 7.74
C LYS A 113 -10.01 -2.57 7.13
N ILE A 114 -9.87 -2.13 5.88
CA ILE A 114 -8.56 -2.08 5.21
C ILE A 114 -7.86 -0.75 5.50
N ASP A 115 -6.64 -0.82 6.03
CA ASP A 115 -5.81 0.36 6.33
C ASP A 115 -5.19 0.94 5.06
N VAL A 116 -4.68 0.08 4.19
CA VAL A 116 -4.05 0.50 2.93
C VAL A 116 -4.47 -0.42 1.80
N ILE A 117 -4.87 0.18 0.69
CA ILE A 117 -5.05 -0.53 -0.57
C ILE A 117 -3.90 -0.08 -1.48
N TYR A 118 -3.02 -0.97 -1.90
CA TYR A 118 -2.03 -0.68 -2.93
C TYR A 118 -2.39 -1.47 -4.18
N ILE A 119 -2.51 -0.79 -5.33
CA ILE A 119 -2.82 -1.46 -6.58
C ILE A 119 -1.91 -1.03 -7.73
N ASP A 120 -1.76 -1.99 -8.63
CA ASP A 120 -1.05 -1.86 -9.89
C ASP A 120 -1.90 -2.34 -11.07
N PRO A 121 -2.89 -1.54 -11.48
CA PRO A 121 -3.68 -1.92 -12.64
C PRO A 121 -2.80 -1.94 -13.90
N PRO A 122 -3.21 -2.66 -14.95
CA PRO A 122 -2.48 -2.66 -16.22
C PRO A 122 -2.39 -1.25 -16.82
N TYR A 123 -1.22 -0.81 -17.26
CA TYR A 123 -0.98 0.57 -17.72
C TYR A 123 -1.58 0.92 -19.10
N ASN A 124 -2.30 -0.01 -19.74
CA ASN A 124 -2.98 0.21 -21.01
C ASN A 124 -2.12 0.77 -22.17
N THR A 125 -0.84 0.37 -22.20
CA THR A 125 0.16 0.80 -23.21
C THR A 125 -0.18 0.37 -24.64
N GLY A 126 -1.09 -0.60 -24.81
CA GLY A 126 -1.44 -1.19 -26.11
C GLY A 126 -0.51 -2.33 -26.55
N ALA A 127 0.37 -2.81 -25.67
CA ALA A 127 1.34 -3.87 -25.94
C ALA A 127 0.80 -5.30 -25.74
N LYS A 128 -0.53 -5.51 -25.69
CA LYS A 128 -1.17 -6.81 -25.38
C LYS A 128 -0.72 -7.43 -24.05
N ASN A 129 -0.51 -6.57 -23.05
CA ASN A 129 -0.08 -6.96 -21.72
C ASN A 129 -1.25 -7.29 -20.76
N TRP A 130 -2.49 -7.04 -21.15
CA TRP A 130 -3.67 -7.36 -20.34
C TRP A 130 -4.88 -7.73 -21.21
N LYS A 131 -5.88 -8.36 -20.59
CA LYS A 131 -7.10 -8.84 -21.24
C LYS A 131 -8.34 -8.16 -20.69
N TYR A 132 -9.31 -7.91 -21.57
CA TYR A 132 -10.68 -7.57 -21.23
C TYR A 132 -11.62 -8.58 -21.89
N ASN A 133 -12.51 -9.24 -21.13
CA ASN A 133 -13.38 -10.31 -21.61
C ASN A 133 -12.62 -11.34 -22.48
N ASN A 134 -11.51 -11.88 -21.95
CA ASN A 134 -10.61 -12.85 -22.58
C ASN A 134 -9.82 -12.36 -23.82
N ASN A 135 -10.01 -11.12 -24.25
CA ASN A 135 -9.34 -10.56 -25.41
C ASN A 135 -8.21 -9.60 -25.01
N TYR A 136 -7.02 -9.79 -25.60
CA TYR A 136 -5.91 -8.87 -25.39
C TYR A 136 -6.23 -7.49 -25.98
N ILE A 137 -6.00 -6.46 -25.17
CA ILE A 137 -6.15 -5.07 -25.60
C ILE A 137 -4.86 -4.60 -26.28
N ASP A 138 -5.01 -4.07 -27.48
CA ASP A 138 -3.90 -3.54 -28.27
C ASP A 138 -4.15 -2.11 -28.75
N SER A 139 -3.14 -1.51 -29.36
CA SER A 139 -3.20 -0.12 -29.83
C SER A 139 -4.25 0.16 -30.92
N LYS A 140 -4.87 -0.87 -31.52
CA LYS A 140 -5.90 -0.73 -32.55
C LYS A 140 -7.32 -0.73 -31.99
N ASP A 141 -7.49 -1.08 -30.72
CA ASP A 141 -8.80 -1.06 -30.06
C ASP A 141 -9.21 0.39 -29.74
N SER A 142 -10.20 0.90 -30.46
CA SER A 142 -10.73 2.27 -30.28
C SER A 142 -11.35 2.49 -28.90
N TYR A 143 -11.74 1.42 -28.20
CA TYR A 143 -12.40 1.49 -26.90
C TYR A 143 -11.48 1.11 -25.75
N LYS A 144 -10.15 1.00 -25.97
CA LYS A 144 -9.21 0.55 -24.94
C LYS A 144 -9.29 1.34 -23.64
N HIS A 145 -9.50 2.66 -23.71
CA HIS A 145 -9.62 3.53 -22.54
C HIS A 145 -10.96 3.33 -21.84
N SER A 146 -12.06 3.30 -22.60
CA SER A 146 -13.41 3.05 -22.07
C SER A 146 -13.54 1.71 -21.35
N LYS A 147 -12.95 0.64 -21.92
CA LYS A 147 -12.87 -0.69 -21.30
C LYS A 147 -12.05 -0.68 -20.03
N TRP A 148 -10.90 -0.01 -20.05
CA TRP A 148 -10.05 0.14 -18.86
C TRP A 148 -10.76 0.90 -17.73
N ILE A 149 -11.44 2.01 -18.05
CA ILE A 149 -12.23 2.79 -17.09
C ILE A 149 -13.35 1.93 -16.50
N SER A 150 -14.09 1.20 -17.35
CA SER A 150 -15.20 0.34 -16.90
C SER A 150 -14.70 -0.73 -15.93
N MET A 151 -13.59 -1.41 -16.27
CA MET A 151 -12.94 -2.39 -15.39
C MET A 151 -12.50 -1.78 -14.05
N MET A 152 -11.86 -0.61 -14.10
CA MET A 152 -11.37 0.06 -12.89
C MET A 152 -12.50 0.59 -12.01
N LYS A 153 -13.58 1.12 -12.60
CA LYS A 153 -14.72 1.69 -11.85
C LYS A 153 -15.33 0.67 -10.89
N SER A 154 -15.71 -0.51 -11.38
CA SER A 154 -16.36 -1.55 -10.57
C SER A 154 -15.49 -2.01 -9.40
N ARG A 155 -14.17 -2.07 -9.61
CA ARG A 155 -13.19 -2.46 -8.57
C ARG A 155 -12.94 -1.35 -7.56
N LEU A 156 -12.80 -0.10 -8.03
CA LEU A 156 -12.60 1.07 -7.16
C LEU A 156 -13.83 1.36 -6.30
N ASP A 157 -15.04 1.10 -6.82
CA ASP A 157 -16.27 1.19 -6.03
C ASP A 157 -16.25 0.20 -4.85
N CYS A 158 -15.77 -1.02 -5.07
CA CYS A 158 -15.57 -1.97 -3.98
C CYS A 158 -14.47 -1.49 -3.02
N ALA A 159 -13.32 -1.04 -3.55
CA ALA A 159 -12.20 -0.54 -2.75
C ALA A 159 -12.63 0.59 -1.80
N ARG A 160 -13.48 1.52 -2.26
CA ARG A 160 -14.04 2.60 -1.42
C ARG A 160 -14.77 2.08 -0.19
N HIS A 161 -15.53 0.99 -0.31
CA HIS A 161 -16.27 0.40 0.81
C HIS A 161 -15.37 -0.40 1.77
N LEU A 162 -14.24 -0.91 1.28
CA LEU A 162 -13.29 -1.70 2.07
C LEU A 162 -12.37 -0.82 2.93
N LEU A 163 -12.07 0.39 2.45
CA LEU A 163 -11.14 1.30 3.09
C LEU A 163 -11.68 1.83 4.42
N LYS A 164 -10.84 1.87 5.45
CA LYS A 164 -11.12 2.62 6.69
C LYS A 164 -11.27 4.12 6.40
N ASP A 165 -11.90 4.84 7.33
CA ASP A 165 -12.01 6.30 7.27
C ASP A 165 -10.63 7.00 7.26
N ASP A 166 -9.65 6.45 7.98
CA ASP A 166 -8.25 6.88 8.01
C ASP A 166 -7.34 6.04 7.10
N GLY A 167 -7.95 5.28 6.18
CA GLY A 167 -7.24 4.43 5.24
C GLY A 167 -6.77 5.18 4.00
N VAL A 168 -5.81 4.59 3.28
CA VAL A 168 -5.21 5.16 2.07
C VAL A 168 -5.26 4.18 0.91
N LEU A 169 -5.80 4.61 -0.22
CA LEU A 169 -5.62 3.92 -1.49
C LEU A 169 -4.41 4.52 -2.22
N VAL A 170 -3.51 3.67 -2.69
CA VAL A 170 -2.36 4.03 -3.52
C VAL A 170 -2.48 3.29 -4.84
N CYS A 171 -2.63 4.01 -5.94
CA CYS A 171 -2.69 3.43 -7.28
C CYS A 171 -1.46 3.84 -8.08
N ALA A 172 -0.62 2.88 -8.42
CA ALA A 172 0.50 3.07 -9.33
C ALA A 172 0.01 3.09 -10.79
N ILE A 173 0.57 3.98 -11.61
CA ILE A 173 0.21 4.13 -13.01
C ILE A 173 1.33 4.82 -13.80
N ASP A 174 1.35 4.67 -15.12
CA ASP A 174 2.19 5.46 -16.01
C ASP A 174 1.43 6.67 -16.62
N GLU A 175 2.06 7.35 -17.58
CA GLU A 175 1.50 8.49 -18.28
C GLU A 175 0.26 8.19 -19.13
N ASN A 176 -0.02 6.93 -19.49
CA ASN A 176 -1.10 6.60 -20.42
C ASN A 176 -2.48 6.81 -19.80
N GLU A 177 -2.65 6.51 -18.51
CA GLU A 177 -3.94 6.59 -17.82
C GLU A 177 -3.95 7.51 -16.60
N VAL A 178 -2.83 8.15 -16.23
CA VAL A 178 -2.75 9.01 -15.02
C VAL A 178 -3.86 10.06 -14.93
N ALA A 179 -4.18 10.73 -16.05
CA ALA A 179 -5.22 11.75 -16.10
C ALA A 179 -6.62 11.14 -15.97
N THR A 180 -6.88 10.06 -16.70
CA THR A 180 -8.14 9.31 -16.68
C THR A 180 -8.43 8.77 -15.29
N LEU A 181 -7.43 8.10 -14.69
CA LEU A 181 -7.50 7.52 -13.36
C LEU A 181 -7.76 8.59 -12.30
N LYS A 182 -7.11 9.76 -12.37
CA LYS A 182 -7.36 10.83 -11.42
C LYS A 182 -8.84 11.25 -11.42
N LEU A 183 -9.41 11.50 -12.61
CA LEU A 183 -10.81 11.90 -12.73
C LEU A 183 -11.76 10.77 -12.27
N LEU A 184 -11.42 9.52 -12.55
CA LEU A 184 -12.16 8.35 -12.09
C LEU A 184 -12.14 8.24 -10.55
N LEU A 185 -10.98 8.45 -9.91
CA LEU A 185 -10.86 8.42 -8.46
C LEU A 185 -11.63 9.57 -7.81
N GLU A 186 -11.56 10.79 -8.36
CA GLU A 186 -12.37 11.93 -7.91
C GLU A 186 -13.88 11.67 -8.05
N GLU A 187 -14.29 10.90 -9.07
CA GLU A 187 -15.67 10.48 -9.25
C GLU A 187 -16.11 9.39 -8.26
N VAL A 188 -15.30 8.36 -8.06
CA VAL A 188 -15.61 7.23 -7.15
C VAL A 188 -15.61 7.69 -5.70
N PHE A 189 -14.59 8.43 -5.28
CA PHE A 189 -14.39 8.82 -3.89
C PHE A 189 -15.06 10.16 -3.56
N GLY A 190 -15.27 11.02 -4.54
CA GLY A 190 -15.96 12.30 -4.36
C GLY A 190 -15.16 13.33 -3.58
N ASN A 191 -15.80 14.46 -3.31
CA ASN A 191 -15.14 15.66 -2.75
C ASN A 191 -14.71 15.55 -1.29
N GLU A 192 -15.07 14.47 -0.59
CA GLU A 192 -14.64 14.23 0.79
C GLU A 192 -13.23 13.62 0.88
N PHE A 193 -12.70 13.12 -0.25
CA PHE A 193 -11.34 12.61 -0.37
C PHE A 193 -10.43 13.64 -1.07
N ILE A 194 -9.12 13.44 -0.90
CA ILE A 194 -8.05 14.11 -1.64
C ILE A 194 -7.43 13.08 -2.58
N VAL A 195 -7.07 13.50 -3.79
CA VAL A 195 -6.32 12.69 -4.77
C VAL A 195 -5.02 13.41 -5.12
N ASP A 196 -3.94 13.02 -4.45
CA ASP A 196 -2.60 13.57 -4.69
C ASP A 196 -1.83 12.70 -5.69
N ILE A 197 -1.19 13.34 -6.66
CA ILE A 197 -0.30 12.65 -7.61
C ILE A 197 1.14 12.81 -7.11
N VAL A 198 1.79 11.69 -6.86
CA VAL A 198 3.22 11.61 -6.56
C VAL A 198 3.95 11.08 -7.78
N THR A 199 5.00 11.77 -8.21
CA THR A 199 5.89 11.32 -9.29
C THR A 199 7.05 10.53 -8.69
N ILE A 200 7.24 9.29 -9.11
CA ILE A 200 8.35 8.44 -8.67
C ILE A 200 9.33 8.26 -9.83
N ILE A 201 10.55 8.76 -9.68
CA ILE A 201 11.61 8.61 -10.68
C ILE A 201 12.18 7.19 -10.58
N GLN A 202 11.78 6.30 -11.49
CA GLN A 202 12.20 4.89 -11.48
C GLN A 202 13.38 4.59 -12.41
N ASN A 203 13.61 5.43 -13.41
CA ASN A 203 14.75 5.28 -14.31
C ASN A 203 15.38 6.65 -14.58
N PRO A 204 16.34 7.08 -13.73
CA PRO A 204 17.01 8.38 -13.88
C PRO A 204 17.76 8.54 -15.20
N ARG A 205 18.17 7.43 -15.83
CA ARG A 205 18.84 7.42 -17.15
C ARG A 205 17.87 7.74 -18.29
N GLY A 206 16.58 7.53 -18.05
CA GLY A 206 15.52 7.68 -19.02
C GLY A 206 15.42 6.51 -19.98
N ILE A 207 14.18 6.23 -20.41
CA ILE A 207 13.87 5.36 -21.53
C ILE A 207 13.69 6.27 -22.74
N GLN A 208 14.42 5.99 -23.82
CA GLN A 208 14.37 6.80 -25.04
C GLN A 208 12.96 6.74 -25.65
N GLY A 209 12.25 7.87 -25.65
CA GLY A 209 11.07 8.09 -26.46
C GLY A 209 11.40 8.76 -27.79
N ASN A 210 10.36 9.06 -28.58
CA ASN A 210 10.53 9.76 -29.87
C ASN A 210 11.04 11.19 -29.70
N ASN A 211 10.50 11.93 -28.71
CA ASN A 211 10.83 13.34 -28.46
C ASN A 211 11.43 13.59 -27.08
N PHE A 212 10.93 12.88 -26.06
CA PHE A 212 11.37 12.99 -24.66
C PHE A 212 11.81 11.63 -24.15
N SER A 213 12.76 11.64 -23.21
CA SER A 213 13.12 10.44 -22.45
C SER A 213 12.26 10.37 -21.19
N TYR A 214 11.57 9.24 -20.99
CA TYR A 214 10.68 9.02 -19.84
C TYR A 214 11.46 8.46 -18.67
N THR A 215 11.28 9.02 -17.47
CA THR A 215 12.09 8.67 -16.28
C THR A 215 11.26 8.23 -15.09
N ASN A 216 9.94 8.40 -15.16
CA ASN A 216 9.07 8.38 -14.00
C ASN A 216 7.79 7.59 -14.23
N GLU A 217 7.25 7.10 -13.13
CA GLU A 217 5.87 6.64 -13.01
C GLU A 217 5.14 7.53 -11.99
N PHE A 218 3.85 7.30 -11.80
CA PHE A 218 3.01 8.01 -10.86
C PHE A 218 2.42 7.07 -9.81
N ALA A 219 2.25 7.56 -8.59
CA ALA A 219 1.47 6.94 -7.55
C ALA A 219 0.40 7.95 -7.09
N LEU A 220 -0.87 7.59 -7.26
CA LEU A 220 -1.99 8.41 -6.83
C LEU A 220 -2.40 7.98 -5.42
N PHE A 221 -2.27 8.89 -4.45
CA PHE A 221 -2.68 8.69 -3.08
C PHE A 221 -4.09 9.26 -2.89
N VAL A 222 -5.00 8.41 -2.43
CA VAL A 222 -6.40 8.75 -2.15
C VAL A 222 -6.73 8.51 -0.70
N TYR A 223 -7.15 9.56 -0.01
CA TYR A 223 -7.44 9.51 1.43
C TYR A 223 -8.45 10.57 1.83
N LYS A 224 -9.16 10.33 2.94
CA LYS A 224 -10.24 11.20 3.41
C LYS A 224 -9.68 12.50 3.96
N LYS A 225 -10.36 13.62 3.69
CA LYS A 225 -10.00 14.94 4.22
C LYS A 225 -10.01 14.92 5.76
N ASN A 226 -9.15 15.74 6.36
CA ASN A 226 -8.99 15.92 7.81
C ASN A 226 -8.28 14.79 8.56
N TYR A 227 -7.83 13.72 7.88
CA TYR A 227 -6.96 12.72 8.47
C TYR A 227 -5.49 12.99 8.12
N LYS A 228 -4.59 12.88 9.10
CA LYS A 228 -3.14 12.87 8.86
C LYS A 228 -2.70 11.43 8.65
N VAL A 229 -2.66 10.99 7.39
CA VAL A 229 -2.42 9.58 7.01
C VAL A 229 -1.05 9.33 6.36
N ILE A 230 -0.36 10.40 5.95
CA ILE A 230 1.00 10.31 5.41
C ILE A 230 1.97 10.67 6.54
N PHE A 231 2.75 9.70 6.97
CA PHE A 231 3.76 9.85 8.01
C PHE A 231 5.00 10.57 7.47
N GLU A 232 5.79 11.13 8.37
CA GLU A 232 7.03 11.80 7.98
C GLU A 232 8.11 10.76 7.62
N ARG A 233 8.88 11.06 6.59
CA ARG A 233 10.02 10.23 6.17
C ARG A 233 11.23 10.55 7.03
N GLU A 234 12.09 9.56 7.20
CA GLU A 234 13.43 9.77 7.76
C GLU A 234 14.33 10.50 6.75
N VAL A 235 15.11 11.43 7.28
CA VAL A 235 16.13 12.17 6.54
C VAL A 235 17.47 11.53 6.84
N ASP A 236 18.24 11.23 5.80
CA ASP A 236 19.62 10.76 5.95
C ASP A 236 20.41 11.72 6.84
N GLU A 237 21.22 11.20 7.75
CA GLU A 237 21.99 12.01 8.71
C GLU A 237 22.82 13.11 8.03
N ASN A 238 23.32 12.84 6.82
CA ASN A 238 24.10 13.78 6.02
C ASN A 238 23.26 14.91 5.42
N ASP A 239 21.96 14.67 5.24
CA ASP A 239 21.00 15.60 4.67
C ASP A 239 20.18 16.35 5.74
N ILE A 240 20.38 16.03 7.03
CA ILE A 240 19.74 16.76 8.13
C ILE A 240 20.21 18.22 8.10
N ASP A 241 19.26 19.13 7.89
CA ASP A 241 19.52 20.56 7.97
C ASP A 241 19.64 20.99 9.44
N TRP A 242 20.87 21.18 9.89
CA TRP A 242 21.18 21.64 11.22
C TRP A 242 21.14 23.16 11.30
N SER A 243 20.23 23.66 12.12
CA SER A 243 20.03 25.10 12.33
C SER A 243 20.25 25.43 13.81
N PRO A 244 20.75 26.63 14.17
CA PRO A 244 20.92 26.94 15.59
C PRO A 244 19.58 26.85 16.35
N LEU A 245 19.62 26.31 17.58
CA LEU A 245 18.45 26.19 18.45
C LEU A 245 17.98 27.57 18.95
N ARG A 246 18.91 28.53 19.06
CA ARG A 246 18.64 29.91 19.45
C ARG A 246 17.70 30.57 18.43
N ASN A 247 16.71 31.32 18.89
CA ASN A 247 15.82 32.07 18.00
C ASN A 247 16.53 33.33 17.45
N TRP A 248 16.31 33.67 16.18
CA TRP A 248 16.83 34.86 15.50
C TRP A 248 15.74 35.67 14.78
N GLY A 249 14.47 35.34 14.99
CA GLY A 249 13.34 36.09 14.47
C GLY A 249 13.07 37.41 15.21
N SER A 250 11.95 38.05 14.88
CA SER A 250 11.51 39.33 15.45
C SER A 250 11.29 39.28 16.97
N GLU A 251 10.92 38.12 17.51
CA GLU A 251 10.71 37.87 18.95
C GLU A 251 11.81 36.95 19.49
N SER A 252 13.06 37.38 19.43
CA SER A 252 14.21 36.56 19.79
C SER A 252 14.86 36.91 21.11
N LEU A 253 14.47 38.01 21.78
CA LEU A 253 15.11 38.46 23.02
C LEU A 253 14.67 37.60 24.21
N ARG A 254 15.52 37.51 25.24
CA ARG A 254 15.17 36.87 26.52
C ARG A 254 13.84 37.38 27.09
N THR A 255 13.60 38.69 26.99
CA THR A 255 12.39 39.36 27.47
C THR A 255 11.10 38.86 26.80
N ASP A 256 11.20 38.27 25.61
CA ASP A 256 10.03 37.85 24.83
C ASP A 256 9.47 36.50 25.32
N ALA A 257 10.25 35.68 26.04
CA ALA A 257 9.76 34.48 26.71
C ALA A 257 10.71 34.03 27.83
N LYS A 258 10.34 34.31 29.09
CA LYS A 258 11.17 34.02 30.27
C LYS A 258 11.57 32.55 30.40
N ASN A 259 10.64 31.63 30.11
CA ASN A 259 10.87 30.19 30.25
C ASN A 259 11.81 29.58 29.18
N CYS A 260 12.35 30.40 28.27
CA CYS A 260 13.22 29.96 27.18
C CYS A 260 14.69 30.40 27.37
N PHE A 261 15.06 30.89 28.56
CA PHE A 261 16.44 31.26 28.90
C PHE A 261 16.98 30.36 30.01
N TYR A 262 17.72 29.32 29.62
CA TYR A 262 18.32 28.34 30.53
C TYR A 262 19.62 27.80 29.92
N GLY A 263 20.49 27.23 30.76
CA GLY A 263 21.75 26.63 30.34
C GLY A 263 21.58 25.21 29.80
N ILE A 264 22.27 24.89 28.70
CA ILE A 264 22.38 23.51 28.18
C ILE A 264 23.77 22.97 28.51
N LYS A 265 23.84 21.86 29.24
CA LYS A 265 25.10 21.25 29.72
C LYS A 265 25.67 20.32 28.66
N ILE A 266 26.95 20.50 28.35
CA ILE A 266 27.71 19.70 27.39
C ILE A 266 28.91 19.10 28.10
N LYS A 267 29.19 17.81 27.85
CA LYS A 267 30.44 17.14 28.24
C LYS A 267 30.83 16.15 27.15
N ASP A 268 32.12 16.12 26.81
CA ASP A 268 32.65 15.28 25.73
C ASP A 268 31.87 15.44 24.42
N GLU A 269 31.58 16.70 24.05
CA GLU A 269 30.81 17.10 22.87
C GLU A 269 29.35 16.62 22.82
N LYS A 270 28.84 16.04 23.91
CA LYS A 270 27.45 15.58 24.02
C LYS A 270 26.66 16.41 25.01
N ILE A 271 25.39 16.62 24.73
CA ILE A 271 24.46 17.20 25.70
C ILE A 271 24.27 16.18 26.82
N ILE A 272 24.39 16.64 28.08
CA ILE A 272 24.27 15.80 29.28
C ILE A 272 23.21 16.31 30.26
N GLY A 273 22.58 17.47 30.00
CA GLY A 273 21.49 17.98 30.83
C GLY A 273 21.10 19.41 30.50
N PHE A 274 20.10 19.90 31.23
CA PHE A 274 19.61 21.27 31.16
C PHE A 274 19.53 21.86 32.57
N GLU A 275 19.89 23.13 32.72
CA GLU A 275 19.66 23.89 33.94
C GLU A 275 18.22 24.38 34.02
N ASP A 276 17.79 24.82 35.20
CA ASP A 276 16.54 25.53 35.34
C ASP A 276 16.58 26.89 34.63
N VAL A 277 15.42 27.52 34.49
CA VAL A 277 15.31 28.88 33.95
C VAL A 277 16.12 29.83 34.81
N LEU A 278 16.96 30.65 34.18
CA LEU A 278 17.82 31.59 34.91
C LEU A 278 17.03 32.84 35.30
N ASP A 279 17.24 33.32 36.53
CA ASP A 279 16.57 34.53 37.04
C ASP A 279 16.93 35.77 36.24
N ASP A 280 15.96 36.68 36.05
CA ASP A 280 16.05 37.83 35.13
C ASP A 280 17.21 38.80 35.44
N ASP A 281 17.73 38.79 36.68
CA ASP A 281 18.87 39.59 37.14
C ASP A 281 20.24 38.92 36.93
N GLU A 282 20.26 37.64 36.54
CA GLU A 282 21.48 36.91 36.21
C GLU A 282 21.80 37.00 34.71
N HIS A 283 22.99 37.52 34.38
CA HIS A 283 23.44 37.74 33.00
C HIS A 283 24.74 36.96 32.71
N PRO A 284 24.66 35.67 32.32
CA PRO A 284 25.83 34.82 32.13
C PRO A 284 26.57 35.14 30.81
N THR A 285 27.78 34.60 30.66
CA THR A 285 28.45 34.53 29.35
C THR A 285 27.88 33.38 28.51
N LYS A 286 28.00 33.46 27.18
CA LYS A 286 27.48 32.42 26.26
C LYS A 286 27.91 31.00 26.63
N ASN A 287 29.19 30.82 26.96
CA ASN A 287 29.73 29.55 27.44
C ASN A 287 30.29 29.76 28.85
N LYS A 288 29.90 28.89 29.79
CA LYS A 288 30.42 28.83 31.16
C LYS A 288 31.08 27.48 31.38
N TYR A 289 32.38 27.50 31.69
CA TYR A 289 33.20 26.29 31.84
C TYR A 289 33.29 25.92 33.32
N LEU A 290 32.98 24.66 33.65
CA LEU A 290 33.07 24.11 35.00
C LEU A 290 34.37 23.31 35.19
N GLU A 291 34.79 23.14 36.44
CA GLU A 291 36.04 22.46 36.80
C GLU A 291 36.05 20.96 36.42
N ASP A 292 34.87 20.33 36.30
CA ASP A 292 34.71 18.92 35.95
C ASP A 292 34.73 18.65 34.43
N GLY A 293 35.03 19.68 33.63
CA GLY A 293 35.03 19.65 32.16
C GLY A 293 33.67 19.88 31.51
N THR A 294 32.61 20.11 32.29
CA THR A 294 31.28 20.42 31.75
C THR A 294 31.22 21.87 31.26
N ILE A 295 30.54 22.11 30.14
CA ILE A 295 30.32 23.42 29.54
C ILE A 295 28.83 23.71 29.53
N ILE A 296 28.42 24.85 30.09
CA ILE A 296 27.03 25.32 30.01
C ILE A 296 26.92 26.34 28.88
N VAL A 297 25.97 26.15 27.99
CA VAL A 297 25.69 27.04 26.86
C VAL A 297 24.37 27.79 27.09
N TYR A 298 24.42 29.11 27.03
CA TYR A 298 23.25 30.00 27.10
C TYR A 298 22.89 30.56 25.72
N PRO A 299 21.63 30.96 25.47
CA PRO A 299 21.17 31.47 24.17
C PRO A 299 21.64 32.91 23.92
N ILE A 300 22.95 33.14 23.91
CA ILE A 300 23.56 34.45 23.72
C ILE A 300 24.20 34.50 22.32
N ASP A 301 23.96 35.56 21.58
CA ASP A 301 24.54 35.73 20.25
C ASP A 301 26.00 36.22 20.30
N ASN A 302 26.65 36.30 19.14
CA ASN A 302 28.07 36.68 19.06
C ASN A 302 28.31 38.16 19.43
N SER A 303 27.27 38.98 19.52
CA SER A 303 27.33 40.37 19.98
C SER A 303 27.07 40.50 21.48
N GLY A 304 26.85 39.39 22.19
CA GLY A 304 26.55 39.37 23.63
C GLY A 304 25.08 39.66 23.96
N ILE A 305 24.19 39.67 22.97
CA ILE A 305 22.76 39.93 23.22
C ILE A 305 22.11 38.63 23.73
N GLU A 306 21.40 38.75 24.85
CA GLU A 306 20.59 37.68 25.41
C GLU A 306 19.36 37.41 24.54
N ARG A 307 19.42 36.32 23.80
CA ARG A 307 18.30 35.79 23.03
C ARG A 307 17.56 34.73 23.85
N LYS A 308 16.62 34.04 23.21
CA LYS A 308 15.92 32.89 23.77
C LYS A 308 16.13 31.63 22.94
N TRP A 309 16.03 30.46 23.59
CA TRP A 309 15.87 29.19 22.88
C TRP A 309 14.50 29.14 22.19
N ARG A 310 14.38 28.34 21.12
CA ARG A 310 13.08 28.09 20.46
C ARG A 310 12.10 27.31 21.33
N TYR A 311 12.60 26.52 22.28
CA TYR A 311 11.80 25.66 23.16
C TYR A 311 11.94 26.13 24.61
N ALA A 312 10.86 25.95 25.38
CA ALA A 312 10.84 26.28 26.79
C ALA A 312 11.52 25.18 27.61
N ARG A 313 11.98 25.51 28.81
CA ARG A 313 12.68 24.56 29.70
C ARG A 313 11.88 23.28 29.95
N GLN A 314 10.56 23.38 30.10
CA GLN A 314 9.72 22.21 30.34
C GLN A 314 9.54 21.27 29.13
N THR A 315 9.87 21.71 27.90
CA THR A 315 9.69 20.90 26.68
C THR A 315 10.98 20.53 25.98
N VAL A 316 12.12 21.15 26.32
CA VAL A 316 13.40 20.86 25.64
C VAL A 316 13.86 19.41 25.80
N GLU A 317 13.52 18.76 26.92
CA GLU A 317 13.85 17.36 27.14
C GLU A 317 13.18 16.43 26.13
N SER A 318 11.99 16.79 25.63
CA SER A 318 11.28 15.97 24.62
C SER A 318 11.90 16.03 23.23
N ILE A 319 12.88 16.92 23.01
CA ILE A 319 13.59 17.06 21.73
C ILE A 319 15.08 16.75 21.87
N TRP A 320 15.52 16.14 22.98
CA TRP A 320 16.93 15.86 23.24
C TRP A 320 17.61 15.15 22.07
N ASP A 321 16.95 14.13 21.52
CA ASP A 321 17.49 13.26 20.47
C ASP A 321 17.77 13.98 19.15
N ILE A 322 17.23 15.18 18.98
CA ILE A 322 17.38 15.98 17.76
C ILE A 322 18.25 17.23 17.97
N LEU A 323 18.89 17.34 19.14
CA LEU A 323 19.83 18.40 19.47
C LEU A 323 21.28 17.90 19.37
N ARG A 324 22.18 18.81 18.99
CA ARG A 324 23.62 18.55 19.09
C ARG A 324 24.39 19.78 19.55
N ALA A 325 25.51 19.53 20.21
CA ALA A 325 26.51 20.55 20.45
C ALA A 325 27.32 20.80 19.16
N THR A 326 27.65 22.06 18.90
CA THR A 326 28.56 22.44 17.82
C THR A 326 29.61 23.40 18.38
N CYS A 327 30.86 23.28 17.93
CA CYS A 327 31.94 24.17 18.32
C CYS A 327 32.52 24.85 17.09
N LYS A 328 32.51 26.19 17.07
CA LYS A 328 33.11 26.99 16.01
C LYS A 328 34.06 28.00 16.65
N LYS A 329 35.36 27.91 16.34
CA LYS A 329 36.41 28.80 16.90
C LYS A 329 36.39 28.86 18.44
N ASN A 330 36.32 27.70 19.10
CA ASN A 330 36.21 27.54 20.56
C ASN A 330 34.95 28.12 21.20
N VAL A 331 33.93 28.50 20.42
CA VAL A 331 32.63 28.92 20.93
C VAL A 331 31.64 27.79 20.71
N TRP A 332 31.06 27.31 21.81
CA TRP A 332 30.02 26.29 21.79
C TRP A 332 28.65 26.89 21.54
N ASP A 333 27.86 26.22 20.72
CA ASP A 333 26.46 26.55 20.45
C ASP A 333 25.66 25.24 20.36
N ILE A 334 24.33 25.36 20.34
CA ILE A 334 23.42 24.22 20.21
C ILE A 334 22.69 24.34 18.88
N GLU A 335 22.71 23.27 18.10
CA GLU A 335 21.96 23.13 16.84
C GLU A 335 20.82 22.13 17.03
N ILE A 336 19.74 22.34 16.29
CA ILE A 336 18.61 21.42 16.16
C ILE A 336 18.54 20.95 14.72
N GLY A 337 18.47 19.63 14.54
CA GLY A 337 18.26 18.96 13.26
C GLY A 337 16.85 18.40 13.23
N LYS A 338 16.19 18.39 12.07
CA LYS A 338 14.92 17.67 11.92
C LYS A 338 15.21 16.35 11.20
N PRO A 339 15.30 15.21 11.93
CA PRO A 339 15.55 13.91 11.30
C PRO A 339 14.34 13.38 10.53
N TYR A 340 13.19 14.06 10.64
CA TYR A 340 11.98 13.74 9.92
C TYR A 340 11.56 14.90 9.04
N ALA A 341 11.06 14.58 7.85
CA ALA A 341 10.54 15.56 6.90
C ALA A 341 9.24 15.05 6.25
N PRO A 342 8.33 15.96 5.85
CA PRO A 342 7.19 15.55 5.04
C PRO A 342 7.67 14.98 3.70
N TYR A 343 6.92 14.00 3.18
CA TYR A 343 7.10 13.54 1.81
C TYR A 343 6.86 14.70 0.82
N LYS A 344 7.73 14.79 -0.20
CA LYS A 344 7.52 15.67 -1.35
C LYS A 344 6.68 14.94 -2.39
N THR A 345 6.06 15.66 -3.32
CA THR A 345 5.31 15.05 -4.44
C THR A 345 6.18 14.51 -5.56
N VAL A 346 7.51 14.67 -5.48
CA VAL A 346 8.48 14.06 -6.38
C VAL A 346 9.45 13.24 -5.55
N TRP A 347 9.47 11.93 -5.80
CA TRP A 347 10.33 10.96 -5.13
C TRP A 347 11.46 10.58 -6.07
N PHE A 348 12.68 10.87 -5.62
CA PHE A 348 13.90 10.56 -6.35
C PHE A 348 14.92 10.02 -5.36
N ASP A 349 15.24 8.74 -5.53
CA ASP A 349 16.22 8.01 -4.74
C ASP A 349 16.75 6.84 -5.60
N LYS A 350 17.97 6.39 -5.33
CA LYS A 350 18.59 5.27 -6.03
C LYS A 350 17.86 3.96 -5.76
N LYS A 351 17.28 3.79 -4.57
CA LYS A 351 16.50 2.58 -4.24
C LYS A 351 15.30 2.37 -5.18
N TYR A 352 14.83 3.43 -5.84
CA TYR A 352 13.73 3.35 -6.79
C TYR A 352 14.13 2.87 -8.21
N ASP A 353 15.43 2.66 -8.50
CA ASP A 353 15.87 2.16 -9.82
C ASP A 353 15.42 0.71 -10.04
N ALA A 354 14.43 0.52 -10.93
CA ALA A 354 13.80 -0.77 -11.20
C ALA A 354 14.76 -1.81 -11.82
N ASN A 355 15.81 -1.37 -12.55
CA ASN A 355 16.77 -2.28 -13.19
C ASN A 355 17.72 -2.94 -12.19
N GLU A 356 18.01 -2.26 -11.09
CA GLU A 356 18.93 -2.75 -10.04
C GLU A 356 18.19 -3.63 -9.03
N TYR A 357 16.97 -3.27 -8.63
CA TYR A 357 16.27 -3.93 -7.51
C TYR A 357 15.04 -4.78 -7.90
N GLY A 358 14.44 -4.64 -9.09
CA GLY A 358 13.22 -5.38 -9.47
C GLY A 358 13.48 -6.74 -10.13
N THR A 359 13.97 -6.71 -11.36
CA THR A 359 14.10 -7.90 -12.24
C THR A 359 15.13 -8.92 -11.74
N GLN A 360 16.17 -8.50 -11.03
CA GLN A 360 17.20 -9.42 -10.52
C GLN A 360 16.73 -10.22 -9.32
N ILE A 361 15.90 -9.60 -8.46
CA ILE A 361 15.35 -10.24 -7.25
C ILE A 361 14.37 -11.34 -7.66
N ILE A 362 13.41 -11.04 -8.55
CA ILE A 362 12.39 -12.03 -8.92
C ILE A 362 12.99 -13.26 -9.62
N ASN A 363 14.00 -13.08 -10.47
CA ASN A 363 14.67 -14.18 -11.18
C ASN A 363 15.42 -15.14 -10.23
N SER A 364 15.78 -14.66 -9.05
CA SER A 364 16.41 -15.45 -7.98
C SER A 364 15.38 -16.25 -7.18
N MET A 365 14.18 -15.71 -6.99
CA MET A 365 13.09 -16.33 -6.24
C MET A 365 12.25 -17.32 -7.06
N VAL A 366 11.96 -16.95 -8.31
CA VAL A 366 10.99 -17.68 -9.15
C VAL A 366 11.74 -18.58 -10.15
N PRO A 367 11.46 -19.89 -10.18
CA PRO A 367 11.95 -20.79 -11.22
C PRO A 367 11.33 -20.42 -12.58
N HIS A 368 12.14 -20.30 -13.64
CA HIS A 368 11.66 -20.05 -15.01
C HIS A 368 10.72 -18.84 -15.15
N ASN A 369 11.15 -17.66 -14.67
CA ASN A 369 10.38 -16.43 -14.75
C ASN A 369 10.17 -15.97 -16.21
N ASP A 370 8.93 -16.12 -16.70
CA ASP A 370 8.43 -15.56 -17.97
C ASP A 370 7.65 -14.24 -17.75
N PHE A 371 7.67 -13.66 -16.54
CA PHE A 371 6.97 -12.41 -16.22
C PHE A 371 7.77 -11.18 -16.65
N ASP A 372 7.20 -10.43 -17.58
CA ASP A 372 7.75 -9.17 -18.06
C ASP A 372 7.40 -8.05 -17.06
N PHE A 373 8.44 -7.35 -16.56
CA PHE A 373 8.34 -6.12 -15.74
C PHE A 373 7.80 -6.27 -14.30
N PRO A 374 8.53 -6.94 -13.39
CA PRO A 374 8.21 -6.89 -11.96
C PRO A 374 8.41 -5.46 -11.41
N LYS A 375 7.43 -4.96 -10.67
CA LYS A 375 7.54 -3.64 -10.02
C LYS A 375 8.69 -3.57 -9.04
N SER A 376 9.26 -2.37 -8.95
CA SER A 376 10.28 -2.05 -7.96
C SER A 376 9.72 -2.27 -6.56
N LEU A 377 10.33 -3.21 -5.84
CA LEU A 377 10.00 -3.56 -4.47
C LEU A 377 10.05 -2.35 -3.55
N TRP A 378 11.04 -1.49 -3.73
CA TRP A 378 11.23 -0.28 -2.93
C TRP A 378 10.17 0.79 -3.16
N ASN A 379 9.57 0.84 -4.36
CA ASN A 379 8.49 1.79 -4.63
C ASN A 379 7.24 1.40 -3.84
N VAL A 380 6.91 0.11 -3.85
CA VAL A 380 5.81 -0.44 -3.06
C VAL A 380 6.10 -0.26 -1.56
N TYR A 381 7.30 -0.66 -1.13
CA TYR A 381 7.74 -0.50 0.26
C TYR A 381 7.60 0.95 0.73
N GLU A 382 8.07 1.93 -0.04
CA GLU A 382 8.00 3.33 0.37
C GLU A 382 6.56 3.84 0.46
N CYS A 383 5.70 3.47 -0.49
CA CYS A 383 4.28 3.83 -0.43
C CYS A 383 3.60 3.26 0.83
N LEU A 384 3.91 2.00 1.16
CA LEU A 384 3.39 1.34 2.36
C LEU A 384 4.01 1.93 3.63
N TYR A 385 5.31 2.21 3.66
CA TYR A 385 5.99 2.84 4.80
C TYR A 385 5.39 4.21 5.09
N ALA A 386 5.22 5.05 4.07
CA ALA A 386 4.63 6.38 4.18
C ALA A 386 3.21 6.37 4.77
N THR A 387 2.48 5.26 4.63
CA THR A 387 1.07 5.13 5.05
C THR A 387 0.86 4.23 6.27
N THR A 388 1.86 3.43 6.67
CA THR A 388 1.72 2.42 7.73
C THR A 388 2.84 2.42 8.78
N LYS A 389 3.80 3.37 8.74
CA LYS A 389 4.91 3.44 9.70
C LYS A 389 4.44 3.30 11.15
N GLU A 390 3.40 4.05 11.55
CA GLU A 390 2.85 4.02 12.91
C GLU A 390 1.63 3.07 13.06
N LYS A 391 1.33 2.25 12.03
CA LYS A 391 0.24 1.28 12.04
C LYS A 391 0.80 -0.14 12.06
N GLU A 392 1.27 -0.58 13.23
CA GLU A 392 1.97 -1.87 13.40
C GLU A 392 1.13 -3.09 13.02
N ASN A 393 -0.20 -3.02 13.15
CA ASN A 393 -1.12 -4.11 12.82
C ASN A 393 -1.98 -3.80 11.59
N ALA A 394 -1.48 -2.96 10.68
CA ALA A 394 -2.22 -2.56 9.48
C ALA A 394 -2.60 -3.78 8.62
N VAL A 395 -3.79 -3.74 8.01
CA VAL A 395 -4.20 -4.69 6.98
C VAL A 395 -4.06 -4.03 5.61
N ILE A 396 -3.23 -4.63 4.75
CA ILE A 396 -2.91 -4.15 3.40
C ILE A 396 -3.60 -5.04 2.37
N LEU A 397 -4.35 -4.45 1.45
CA LEU A 397 -4.98 -5.16 0.34
C LEU A 397 -4.30 -4.78 -0.99
N ASP A 398 -4.02 -5.77 -1.81
CA ASP A 398 -3.64 -5.58 -3.21
C ASP A 398 -4.41 -6.54 -4.10
N PHE A 399 -5.42 -6.01 -4.79
CA PHE A 399 -6.25 -6.77 -5.71
C PHE A 399 -5.77 -6.72 -7.18
N PHE A 400 -4.54 -6.26 -7.39
CA PHE A 400 -3.79 -6.38 -8.62
C PHE A 400 -2.39 -6.93 -8.30
N ALA A 401 -2.33 -7.98 -7.46
CA ALA A 401 -1.08 -8.39 -6.82
C ALA A 401 0.00 -8.82 -7.82
N GLY A 402 -0.38 -9.33 -8.99
CA GLY A 402 0.52 -9.72 -10.05
C GLY A 402 1.62 -10.62 -9.50
N SER A 403 2.88 -10.19 -9.60
CA SER A 403 4.03 -10.96 -9.08
C SER A 403 4.10 -11.13 -7.55
N GLY A 404 3.25 -10.48 -6.76
CA GLY A 404 3.26 -10.56 -5.29
C GLY A 404 4.25 -9.60 -4.62
N THR A 405 4.57 -8.48 -5.26
CA THR A 405 5.52 -7.49 -4.72
C THR A 405 5.02 -6.86 -3.41
N THR A 406 3.72 -6.63 -3.27
CA THR A 406 3.11 -6.04 -2.08
C THR A 406 3.28 -6.92 -0.84
N GLY A 407 3.03 -8.23 -0.94
CA GLY A 407 3.28 -9.15 0.18
C GLY A 407 4.75 -9.15 0.61
N HIS A 408 5.67 -9.17 -0.34
CA HIS A 408 7.10 -9.06 -0.04
C HIS A 408 7.44 -7.73 0.66
N ALA A 409 6.89 -6.61 0.20
CA ALA A 409 7.13 -5.30 0.81
C ALA A 409 6.59 -5.21 2.25
N VAL A 410 5.43 -5.82 2.53
CA VAL A 410 4.86 -5.89 3.89
C VAL A 410 5.77 -6.69 4.83
N GLU A 411 6.26 -7.85 4.41
CA GLU A 411 7.17 -8.65 5.24
C GLU A 411 8.50 -7.93 5.49
N MET A 412 9.02 -7.19 4.50
CA MET A 412 10.16 -6.31 4.72
C MET A 412 9.87 -5.22 5.74
N LEU A 413 8.68 -4.60 5.71
CA LEU A 413 8.29 -3.59 6.69
C LEU A 413 8.25 -4.15 8.10
N ASN A 414 7.65 -5.33 8.29
CA ASN A 414 7.61 -6.00 9.59
C ASN A 414 9.03 -6.33 10.09
N LYS A 415 9.91 -6.84 9.22
CA LYS A 415 11.30 -7.16 9.58
C LYS A 415 12.12 -5.91 9.92
N LEU A 416 11.97 -4.82 9.18
CA LEU A 416 12.82 -3.62 9.31
C LEU A 416 12.30 -2.63 10.36
N CYS A 417 10.98 -2.48 10.45
CA CYS A 417 10.34 -1.47 11.31
C CYS A 417 9.65 -2.07 12.53
N GLY A 418 9.61 -3.40 12.66
CA GLY A 418 8.77 -4.08 13.63
C GLY A 418 7.28 -4.02 13.26
N GLY A 419 6.44 -4.60 14.11
CA GLY A 419 5.01 -4.74 13.89
C GLY A 419 4.61 -6.08 13.28
N ASN A 420 3.31 -6.22 13.04
CA ASN A 420 2.63 -7.43 12.58
C ASN A 420 1.58 -7.05 11.53
N ARG A 421 2.01 -6.28 10.51
CA ARG A 421 1.14 -5.88 9.40
C ARG A 421 0.80 -7.12 8.58
N ARG A 422 -0.46 -7.24 8.18
CA ARG A 422 -0.97 -8.38 7.42
C ARG A 422 -1.35 -7.95 6.02
N TYR A 423 -1.27 -8.87 5.07
CA TYR A 423 -1.68 -8.60 3.69
C TYR A 423 -2.70 -9.58 3.15
N ILE A 424 -3.51 -9.07 2.23
CA ILE A 424 -4.44 -9.83 1.39
C ILE A 424 -4.08 -9.50 -0.06
N LEU A 425 -3.67 -10.51 -0.81
CA LEU A 425 -3.34 -10.39 -2.23
C LEU A 425 -4.43 -11.08 -3.03
N ALA A 426 -4.99 -10.42 -4.04
CA ALA A 426 -5.82 -11.05 -5.06
C ALA A 426 -5.16 -10.92 -6.44
N THR A 427 -5.06 -12.05 -7.13
CA THR A 427 -4.57 -12.10 -8.51
C THR A 427 -5.27 -13.22 -9.26
N ASN A 428 -5.52 -13.00 -10.55
CA ASN A 428 -5.95 -14.08 -11.43
C ASN A 428 -4.79 -15.07 -11.64
N ASN A 429 -5.10 -16.23 -12.25
CA ASN A 429 -4.08 -17.19 -12.67
C ASN A 429 -3.89 -17.21 -14.20
N ALA A 430 -4.02 -16.05 -14.83
CA ALA A 430 -3.96 -15.96 -16.28
C ALA A 430 -2.57 -16.36 -16.83
N ILE A 431 -2.58 -17.05 -17.97
CA ILE A 431 -1.38 -17.40 -18.73
C ILE A 431 -1.01 -16.23 -19.66
N GLY A 432 0.28 -15.90 -19.72
CA GLY A 432 0.80 -14.87 -20.63
C GLY A 432 0.65 -15.22 -22.12
N GLU A 433 0.60 -14.20 -22.98
CA GLU A 433 0.26 -14.33 -24.40
C GLU A 433 1.13 -15.35 -25.16
N LYS A 434 2.43 -15.39 -24.86
CA LYS A 434 3.37 -16.33 -25.48
C LYS A 434 3.00 -17.78 -25.18
N LYS A 435 2.77 -18.09 -23.90
CA LYS A 435 2.41 -19.44 -23.43
C LYS A 435 1.03 -19.84 -23.91
N GLU A 436 0.08 -18.91 -23.96
CA GLU A 436 -1.23 -19.16 -24.53
C GLU A 436 -1.17 -19.49 -26.03
N ARG A 437 -0.29 -18.80 -26.79
CA ARG A 437 -0.01 -19.14 -28.20
C ARG A 437 0.64 -20.51 -28.35
N GLU A 438 1.53 -20.90 -27.45
CA GLU A 438 2.12 -22.25 -27.41
C GLU A 438 1.05 -23.32 -27.14
N PHE A 439 0.16 -23.08 -26.17
CA PHE A 439 -0.99 -23.95 -25.87
C PHE A 439 -1.88 -24.12 -27.11
N LYS A 440 -2.31 -23.02 -27.73
CA LYS A 440 -3.20 -23.04 -28.91
C LYS A 440 -2.62 -23.83 -30.09
N LYS A 441 -1.30 -23.79 -30.27
CA LYS A 441 -0.61 -24.60 -31.31
C LYS A 441 -0.58 -26.09 -30.98
N LYS A 442 -0.52 -26.45 -29.70
CA LYS A 442 -0.34 -27.84 -29.26
C LYS A 442 -1.66 -28.57 -29.02
N PHE A 443 -2.64 -27.88 -28.44
CA PHE A 443 -3.89 -28.47 -27.96
C PHE A 443 -5.14 -27.91 -28.64
N GLY A 444 -5.06 -26.75 -29.30
CA GLY A 444 -6.23 -26.08 -29.90
C GLY A 444 -6.84 -25.04 -28.97
N SER A 445 -8.15 -24.78 -29.10
CA SER A 445 -8.85 -23.76 -28.32
C SER A 445 -8.89 -24.13 -26.82
N PRO A 446 -8.61 -23.18 -25.90
CA PRO A 446 -8.81 -23.35 -24.46
C PRO A 446 -10.23 -23.78 -24.09
N GLU A 447 -11.23 -23.23 -24.78
CA GLU A 447 -12.65 -23.50 -24.54
C GLU A 447 -13.03 -24.95 -24.84
N GLU A 448 -12.40 -25.56 -25.85
CA GLU A 448 -12.60 -26.95 -26.25
C GLU A 448 -11.78 -27.94 -25.38
N ASN A 449 -10.65 -27.49 -24.81
CA ASN A 449 -9.69 -28.33 -24.08
C ASN A 449 -9.52 -27.86 -22.63
N LYS A 450 -10.63 -27.70 -21.91
CA LYS A 450 -10.65 -27.11 -20.56
C LYS A 450 -9.77 -27.86 -19.55
N HIS A 451 -9.72 -29.20 -19.63
CA HIS A 451 -8.94 -30.01 -18.69
C HIS A 451 -7.43 -29.80 -18.88
N GLU A 452 -6.97 -29.82 -20.13
CA GLU A 452 -5.59 -29.53 -20.50
C GLU A 452 -5.23 -28.08 -20.17
N TYR A 453 -6.14 -27.13 -20.42
CA TYR A 453 -5.93 -25.72 -20.13
C TYR A 453 -5.78 -25.48 -18.63
N SER A 454 -6.63 -26.09 -17.79
CA SER A 454 -6.54 -25.98 -16.32
C SER A 454 -5.21 -26.48 -15.78
N LYS A 455 -4.67 -27.59 -16.31
CA LYS A 455 -3.33 -28.07 -15.96
C LYS A 455 -2.24 -27.08 -16.40
N TYR A 456 -2.41 -26.48 -17.58
CA TYR A 456 -1.48 -25.51 -18.12
C TYR A 456 -1.50 -24.20 -17.33
N GLU A 457 -2.66 -23.76 -16.82
CA GLU A 457 -2.81 -22.63 -15.90
C GLU A 457 -2.11 -22.90 -14.58
N GLU A 458 -2.21 -24.12 -14.04
CA GLU A 458 -1.49 -24.47 -12.82
C GLU A 458 0.03 -24.41 -13.00
N GLU A 459 0.55 -24.76 -14.19
CA GLU A 459 1.97 -24.74 -14.50
C GLU A 459 2.52 -23.35 -14.86
N PHE A 460 1.77 -22.54 -15.61
CA PHE A 460 2.25 -21.29 -16.23
C PHE A 460 1.42 -20.04 -15.88
N GLY A 461 0.35 -20.19 -15.10
CA GLY A 461 -0.46 -19.08 -14.65
C GLY A 461 0.28 -18.18 -13.67
N ILE A 462 -0.01 -16.88 -13.68
CA ILE A 462 0.75 -15.90 -12.89
C ILE A 462 0.70 -16.19 -11.38
N CYS A 463 -0.45 -16.57 -10.82
CA CYS A 463 -0.61 -16.84 -9.39
C CYS A 463 0.21 -18.07 -8.96
N SER A 464 0.07 -19.17 -9.69
CA SER A 464 0.71 -20.45 -9.35
C SER A 464 2.20 -20.48 -9.65
N SER A 465 2.63 -19.85 -10.76
CA SER A 465 4.02 -19.92 -11.22
C SER A 465 4.89 -18.75 -10.78
N ILE A 466 4.32 -17.59 -10.44
CA ILE A 466 5.07 -16.38 -10.06
C ILE A 466 4.76 -15.93 -8.64
N THR A 467 3.49 -15.60 -8.36
CA THR A 467 3.07 -14.97 -7.09
C THR A 467 3.37 -15.88 -5.90
N TYR A 468 2.82 -17.09 -5.92
CA TYR A 468 3.01 -18.05 -4.83
C TYR A 468 4.47 -18.45 -4.63
N PRO A 469 5.25 -18.82 -5.68
CA PRO A 469 6.67 -19.11 -5.53
C PRO A 469 7.49 -17.93 -4.98
N ARG A 470 7.17 -16.69 -5.36
CA ARG A 470 7.81 -15.50 -4.78
C ARG A 470 7.56 -15.42 -3.28
N LEU A 471 6.31 -15.51 -2.84
CA LEU A 471 5.98 -15.42 -1.41
C LEU A 471 6.63 -16.55 -0.61
N LYS A 472 6.61 -17.78 -1.15
CA LYS A 472 7.30 -18.92 -0.57
C LYS A 472 8.80 -18.67 -0.43
N ALA A 473 9.44 -18.15 -1.48
CA ALA A 473 10.86 -17.80 -1.44
C ALA A 473 11.17 -16.67 -0.44
N VAL A 474 10.26 -15.72 -0.24
CA VAL A 474 10.40 -14.69 0.80
C VAL A 474 10.35 -15.34 2.19
N SER A 475 9.46 -16.32 2.40
CA SER A 475 9.35 -17.05 3.69
C SER A 475 10.57 -17.92 3.96
N ASP A 476 10.92 -18.78 3.01
CA ASP A 476 11.92 -19.84 3.18
C ASP A 476 13.35 -19.32 2.98
N GLY A 477 13.50 -18.15 2.35
CA GLY A 477 14.76 -17.66 1.82
C GLY A 477 15.02 -18.17 0.39
N TYR A 478 16.02 -17.59 -0.27
CA TYR A 478 16.34 -17.92 -1.66
C TYR A 478 17.81 -17.67 -1.97
N ILE A 479 18.29 -18.23 -3.08
CA ILE A 479 19.69 -18.11 -3.50
C ILE A 479 19.77 -17.24 -4.75
N HIS A 480 20.68 -16.26 -4.72
CA HIS A 480 20.97 -15.45 -5.90
C HIS A 480 21.68 -16.26 -6.98
N LYS A 481 21.11 -16.24 -8.19
CA LYS A 481 21.70 -16.88 -9.39
C LYS A 481 22.80 -16.03 -10.05
N LYS A 482 22.88 -14.74 -9.70
CA LYS A 482 23.88 -13.77 -10.18
C LYS A 482 24.40 -12.96 -9.00
N ASP A 483 25.56 -12.34 -9.15
CA ASP A 483 26.08 -11.44 -8.11
C ASP A 483 25.10 -10.27 -7.94
N PHE A 484 24.59 -10.08 -6.73
CA PHE A 484 23.75 -8.94 -6.36
C PHE A 484 24.66 -7.79 -5.96
N LYS A 485 24.40 -6.59 -6.50
CA LYS A 485 25.17 -5.39 -6.21
C LYS A 485 24.24 -4.32 -5.65
N GLU A 486 24.62 -3.72 -4.55
CA GLU A 486 23.90 -2.64 -3.90
C GLU A 486 24.82 -1.43 -3.80
N ILE A 487 24.34 -0.25 -4.21
CA ILE A 487 25.10 0.99 -4.09
C ILE A 487 24.90 1.53 -2.68
N LEU A 488 25.90 1.33 -1.81
CA LEU A 488 25.87 1.76 -0.41
C LEU A 488 26.11 3.27 -0.26
N PHE A 489 26.82 3.85 -1.22
CA PHE A 489 27.14 5.27 -1.25
C PHE A 489 27.43 5.70 -2.68
N GLU A 490 27.00 6.90 -3.08
CA GLU A 490 27.62 7.54 -4.24
C GLU A 490 27.54 9.05 -4.16
N LYS A 491 28.62 9.71 -4.55
CA LYS A 491 28.78 11.17 -4.49
C LYS A 491 29.41 11.68 -5.77
N LYS A 492 28.77 12.67 -6.41
CA LYS A 492 29.32 13.32 -7.60
C LYS A 492 30.55 14.13 -7.25
N LEU A 493 31.63 13.94 -8.00
CA LEU A 493 32.89 14.66 -7.85
C LEU A 493 32.74 16.06 -8.46
N THR A 494 32.62 17.07 -7.62
CA THR A 494 32.63 18.49 -8.03
C THR A 494 34.00 19.11 -7.79
N GLN A 495 34.33 20.21 -8.47
CA GLN A 495 35.59 20.96 -8.24
C GLN A 495 35.78 21.37 -6.77
N SER A 496 34.69 21.58 -6.02
CA SER A 496 34.73 21.89 -4.59
C SER A 496 35.09 20.67 -3.73
N LEU A 497 34.70 19.46 -4.14
CA LEU A 497 34.94 18.21 -3.44
C LEU A 497 36.43 17.80 -3.49
N PHE A 498 37.13 18.14 -4.58
CA PHE A 498 38.57 17.89 -4.71
C PHE A 498 39.41 18.58 -3.62
N LYS A 499 38.93 19.71 -3.07
CA LYS A 499 39.59 20.41 -1.96
C LYS A 499 39.38 19.74 -0.60
N LYS A 500 38.42 18.82 -0.48
CA LYS A 500 38.06 18.07 0.74
C LYS A 500 38.16 16.56 0.51
N PHE A 501 39.02 16.14 -0.41
CA PHE A 501 39.09 14.74 -0.83
C PHE A 501 39.50 13.80 0.32
N ASP A 502 40.35 14.26 1.24
CA ASP A 502 40.76 13.46 2.40
C ASP A 502 39.58 13.15 3.34
N LEU A 503 38.65 14.10 3.51
CA LEU A 503 37.43 13.89 4.30
C LEU A 503 36.46 12.94 3.60
N LEU A 504 36.29 13.10 2.28
CA LEU A 504 35.48 12.20 1.46
C LEU A 504 36.04 10.76 1.49
N LYS A 505 37.37 10.63 1.49
CA LYS A 505 38.03 9.35 1.58
C LYS A 505 37.79 8.69 2.94
N ALA A 506 37.94 9.44 4.03
CA ALA A 506 37.63 8.93 5.38
C ALA A 506 36.15 8.51 5.52
N GLU A 507 35.22 9.27 4.94
CA GLU A 507 33.79 8.94 4.86
C GLU A 507 33.58 7.60 4.12
N VAL A 508 34.19 7.45 2.94
CA VAL A 508 34.12 6.22 2.15
C VAL A 508 34.75 5.03 2.87
N ASP A 509 35.93 5.19 3.47
CA ASP A 509 36.64 4.14 4.20
C ASP A 509 35.81 3.68 5.41
N THR A 510 35.19 4.62 6.14
CA THR A 510 34.29 4.31 7.27
C THR A 510 33.07 3.50 6.81
N ILE A 511 32.47 3.87 5.68
CA ILE A 511 31.32 3.13 5.11
C ILE A 511 31.75 1.72 4.72
N VAL A 512 32.91 1.57 4.08
CA VAL A 512 33.46 0.26 3.69
C VAL A 512 33.67 -0.62 4.92
N GLU A 513 34.31 -0.10 5.97
CA GLU A 513 34.55 -0.83 7.24
C GLU A 513 33.24 -1.19 7.95
N THR A 514 32.27 -0.26 8.01
CA THR A 514 30.98 -0.49 8.69
C THR A 514 30.12 -1.54 7.98
N MET A 515 30.26 -1.65 6.66
CA MET A 515 29.52 -2.60 5.82
C MET A 515 30.30 -3.92 5.61
N GLU A 516 31.52 -4.00 6.12
CA GLU A 516 32.34 -5.21 6.08
C GLU A 516 31.67 -6.31 6.91
N GLY A 517 31.44 -7.48 6.28
CA GLY A 517 30.70 -8.59 6.87
C GLY A 517 29.20 -8.62 6.55
N LYS A 518 28.58 -7.49 6.17
CA LYS A 518 27.20 -7.48 5.63
C LYS A 518 27.13 -7.92 4.17
N TYR A 519 28.20 -7.70 3.40
CA TYR A 519 28.33 -8.11 2.00
C TYR A 519 29.54 -9.04 1.81
N ASP A 520 29.52 -9.88 0.76
CA ASP A 520 30.67 -10.75 0.44
C ASP A 520 31.90 -9.98 -0.04
N SER A 521 31.69 -8.80 -0.60
CA SER A 521 32.74 -7.81 -0.81
C SER A 521 32.13 -6.43 -0.94
N VAL A 522 32.81 -5.42 -0.41
CA VAL A 522 32.47 -4.02 -0.66
C VAL A 522 33.54 -3.44 -1.59
N LYS A 523 33.14 -2.75 -2.65
CA LYS A 523 34.07 -2.18 -3.65
C LYS A 523 33.79 -0.70 -3.86
N THR A 524 34.85 0.10 -3.86
CA THR A 524 34.78 1.49 -4.30
C THR A 524 35.02 1.56 -5.81
N VAL A 525 34.11 2.19 -6.54
CA VAL A 525 34.12 2.31 -8.01
C VAL A 525 34.02 3.79 -8.40
N PHE A 526 34.75 4.17 -9.44
CA PHE A 526 34.68 5.52 -10.02
C PHE A 526 34.00 5.45 -11.39
N GLU A 527 32.76 5.90 -11.47
CA GLU A 527 31.92 5.86 -12.68
C GLU A 527 31.14 7.17 -12.82
N ASP A 528 30.94 7.66 -14.04
CA ASP A 528 30.12 8.84 -14.35
C ASP A 528 30.46 10.12 -13.54
N ALA A 529 31.76 10.38 -13.34
CA ALA A 529 32.25 11.47 -12.49
C ALA A 529 31.73 11.42 -11.04
N SER A 530 31.46 10.22 -10.53
CA SER A 530 31.08 9.95 -9.15
C SER A 530 31.99 8.89 -8.53
N ILE A 531 32.17 8.98 -7.22
CA ILE A 531 32.70 7.88 -6.40
C ILE A 531 31.51 7.09 -5.87
N LYS A 532 31.51 5.77 -6.03
CA LYS A 532 30.48 4.84 -5.54
C LYS A 532 31.10 3.82 -4.61
N VAL A 533 30.43 3.47 -3.53
CA VAL A 533 30.73 2.27 -2.72
C VAL A 533 29.64 1.25 -2.99
N ILE A 534 30.03 0.06 -3.43
CA ILE A 534 29.12 -0.99 -3.88
C ILE A 534 29.33 -2.24 -3.02
N GLY A 535 28.29 -2.64 -2.28
CA GLY A 535 28.22 -3.93 -1.62
C GLY A 535 27.87 -5.00 -2.64
N ILE A 536 28.60 -6.11 -2.65
CA ILE A 536 28.42 -7.22 -3.59
C ILE A 536 28.17 -8.49 -2.78
N ASN A 537 27.00 -9.09 -2.98
CA ASN A 537 26.70 -10.45 -2.55
C ASN A 537 26.92 -11.38 -3.73
N LYS A 538 27.85 -12.32 -3.59
CA LYS A 538 28.21 -13.27 -4.64
C LYS A 538 27.06 -14.24 -4.87
N LYS A 539 26.91 -14.65 -6.13
CA LYS A 539 26.02 -15.74 -6.51
C LYS A 539 26.24 -16.96 -5.63
N GLY A 540 25.18 -17.67 -5.31
CA GLY A 540 25.24 -18.89 -4.50
C GLY A 540 25.17 -18.67 -2.98
N LYS A 541 25.19 -17.42 -2.49
CA LYS A 541 24.92 -17.15 -1.07
C LYS A 541 23.41 -17.19 -0.79
N PRO A 542 22.96 -17.89 0.26
CA PRO A 542 21.56 -17.87 0.67
C PRO A 542 21.20 -16.51 1.27
N ILE A 543 20.07 -15.97 0.84
CA ILE A 543 19.34 -14.93 1.56
C ILE A 543 18.44 -15.62 2.57
N GLU A 544 18.56 -15.19 3.81
CA GLU A 544 17.66 -15.62 4.89
C GLU A 544 16.24 -15.16 4.59
N GLY A 545 15.29 -16.07 4.77
CA GLY A 545 13.87 -15.76 4.65
C GLY A 545 13.38 -14.78 5.71
N ILE A 546 12.17 -14.30 5.51
CA ILE A 546 11.38 -13.57 6.48
C ILE A 546 10.22 -14.51 6.82
N PRO A 547 10.32 -15.31 7.89
CA PRO A 547 9.32 -16.35 8.18
C PRO A 547 7.92 -15.74 8.37
N HIS A 548 6.95 -16.20 7.57
CA HIS A 548 5.56 -15.74 7.64
C HIS A 548 4.57 -16.86 7.24
N ASN A 549 3.30 -16.67 7.58
CA ASN A 549 2.25 -17.65 7.32
C ASN A 549 1.33 -17.16 6.20
N ILE A 550 0.94 -18.06 5.29
CA ILE A 550 0.02 -17.74 4.17
C ILE A 550 -1.01 -18.85 4.00
N LYS A 551 -2.28 -18.45 3.90
CA LYS A 551 -3.36 -19.29 3.35
C LYS A 551 -3.58 -18.99 1.87
N TYR A 552 -3.79 -20.05 1.11
CA TYR A 552 -4.03 -19.99 -0.34
C TYR A 552 -5.48 -20.34 -0.61
N PHE A 553 -6.27 -19.38 -1.07
CA PHE A 553 -7.68 -19.59 -1.42
C PHE A 553 -7.86 -19.47 -2.93
N LYS A 554 -8.69 -20.34 -3.51
CA LYS A 554 -9.08 -20.28 -4.91
C LYS A 554 -10.55 -19.92 -5.01
N THR A 555 -10.88 -19.03 -5.94
CA THR A 555 -12.27 -18.66 -6.25
C THR A 555 -12.96 -19.82 -6.96
N SER A 556 -14.11 -20.22 -6.43
CA SER A 556 -15.05 -21.17 -7.02
C SER A 556 -16.43 -20.50 -7.11
N PHE A 557 -17.43 -21.24 -7.57
CA PHE A 557 -18.78 -20.73 -7.76
C PHE A 557 -19.83 -21.70 -7.26
N VAL A 558 -20.92 -21.14 -6.73
CA VAL A 558 -22.19 -21.84 -6.48
C VAL A 558 -23.21 -21.29 -7.49
N ASP A 559 -23.83 -22.15 -8.29
CA ASP A 559 -24.82 -21.73 -9.28
C ASP A 559 -26.20 -21.55 -8.61
N LYS A 560 -26.78 -20.35 -8.69
CA LYS A 560 -28.10 -20.05 -8.10
C LYS A 560 -29.21 -20.88 -8.75
N GLU A 561 -29.05 -21.28 -10.00
CA GLU A 561 -30.06 -22.05 -10.73
C GLU A 561 -30.08 -23.53 -10.33
N GLU A 562 -28.98 -24.05 -9.77
CA GLU A 562 -28.88 -25.42 -9.27
C GLU A 562 -29.55 -25.59 -7.88
N PHE A 563 -29.71 -24.51 -7.12
CA PHE A 563 -30.20 -24.52 -5.75
C PHE A 563 -31.34 -23.51 -5.51
N PRO A 564 -32.62 -23.94 -5.46
CA PRO A 564 -33.71 -23.02 -5.17
C PRO A 564 -33.73 -22.59 -3.69
N ASP A 565 -33.71 -21.27 -3.47
CA ASP A 565 -34.04 -20.62 -2.21
C ASP A 565 -33.25 -21.12 -0.98
N VAL A 566 -33.83 -22.02 -0.20
CA VAL A 566 -33.30 -22.48 1.09
C VAL A 566 -32.10 -23.39 0.89
N THR A 567 -32.08 -24.19 -0.19
CA THR A 567 -30.94 -25.07 -0.46
C THR A 567 -29.69 -24.28 -0.81
N LEU A 568 -29.84 -23.08 -1.38
CA LEU A 568 -28.71 -22.20 -1.69
C LEU A 568 -28.03 -21.70 -0.41
N GLU A 569 -28.82 -21.34 0.60
CA GLU A 569 -28.30 -20.89 1.89
C GLU A 569 -27.50 -22.00 2.58
N TYR A 570 -28.02 -23.23 2.61
CA TYR A 570 -27.29 -24.40 3.12
C TYR A 570 -26.01 -24.69 2.33
N GLU A 571 -26.03 -24.55 1.01
CA GLU A 571 -24.84 -24.74 0.18
C GLU A 571 -23.77 -23.68 0.50
N LEU A 572 -24.18 -22.43 0.70
CA LEU A 572 -23.28 -21.33 1.04
C LEU A 572 -22.64 -21.50 2.43
N LEU A 573 -23.30 -22.18 3.37
CA LEU A 573 -22.72 -22.50 4.68
C LEU A 573 -21.40 -23.28 4.56
N ASN A 574 -21.24 -24.12 3.52
CA ASN A 574 -20.02 -24.87 3.27
C ASN A 574 -18.79 -23.98 3.01
N TYR A 575 -19.00 -22.70 2.68
CA TYR A 575 -17.96 -21.75 2.29
C TYR A 575 -17.76 -20.61 3.31
N ILE A 576 -18.40 -20.70 4.48
CA ILE A 576 -18.29 -19.68 5.54
C ILE A 576 -16.94 -19.74 6.22
N THR A 577 -16.42 -20.95 6.45
CA THR A 577 -15.15 -21.19 7.13
C THR A 577 -14.00 -20.38 6.50
N PRO A 578 -13.74 -20.43 5.17
CA PRO A 578 -12.74 -19.58 4.54
C PRO A 578 -12.95 -18.07 4.75
N LEU A 579 -14.20 -17.60 4.81
CA LEU A 579 -14.49 -16.19 5.03
C LEU A 579 -14.22 -15.77 6.49
N VAL A 580 -14.53 -16.62 7.47
CA VAL A 580 -14.17 -16.41 8.88
C VAL A 580 -12.65 -16.37 9.02
N GLU A 581 -11.94 -17.34 8.45
CA GLU A 581 -10.48 -17.34 8.46
C GLU A 581 -9.90 -16.06 7.86
N LEU A 582 -10.43 -15.62 6.72
CA LEU A 582 -10.04 -14.38 6.05
C LEU A 582 -10.29 -13.14 6.90
N GLU A 583 -11.47 -13.01 7.50
CA GLU A 583 -11.87 -11.83 8.31
C GLU A 583 -11.03 -11.67 9.57
N PHE A 584 -10.75 -12.78 10.25
CA PHE A 584 -10.08 -12.75 11.55
C PHE A 584 -8.57 -13.01 11.44
N GLY A 585 -8.09 -13.50 10.29
CA GLY A 585 -6.67 -13.84 10.10
C GLY A 585 -6.26 -15.12 10.81
N VAL A 586 -7.22 -16.03 11.04
CA VAL A 586 -7.06 -17.24 11.83
C VAL A 586 -7.04 -18.50 10.96
N ASP A 587 -6.68 -19.62 11.57
CA ASP A 587 -6.68 -20.92 10.95
C ASP A 587 -7.49 -21.92 11.79
N ILE A 588 -8.59 -22.43 11.24
CA ILE A 588 -9.50 -23.36 11.92
C ILE A 588 -8.88 -24.74 12.15
N SER A 589 -7.73 -25.04 11.54
CA SER A 589 -6.95 -26.23 11.91
C SER A 589 -6.31 -26.10 13.30
N ASN A 590 -6.21 -24.87 13.84
CA ASN A 590 -5.85 -24.65 15.24
C ASN A 590 -7.05 -25.02 16.13
N PRO A 591 -6.92 -25.99 17.06
CA PRO A 591 -8.02 -26.40 17.92
C PRO A 591 -8.55 -25.27 18.84
N LYS A 592 -7.79 -24.18 19.02
CA LYS A 592 -8.25 -22.98 19.72
C LYS A 592 -9.21 -22.10 18.91
N VAL A 593 -9.48 -22.45 17.66
CA VAL A 593 -10.40 -21.73 16.78
C VAL A 593 -11.43 -22.72 16.29
N GLN A 594 -12.69 -22.54 16.69
CA GLN A 594 -13.77 -23.46 16.35
C GLN A 594 -14.88 -22.71 15.63
N VAL A 595 -15.54 -23.36 14.68
CA VAL A 595 -16.66 -22.80 13.92
C VAL A 595 -17.86 -23.74 14.06
N ILE A 596 -19.00 -23.22 14.48
CA ILE A 596 -20.25 -23.95 14.68
C ILE A 596 -21.33 -23.30 13.82
N LEU A 597 -21.84 -24.02 12.83
CA LEU A 597 -22.77 -23.50 11.83
C LEU A 597 -24.20 -24.04 11.94
N SER A 598 -24.43 -25.08 12.76
CA SER A 598 -25.78 -25.61 13.03
C SER A 598 -25.95 -26.05 14.49
N GLU A 599 -27.20 -26.17 14.94
CA GLU A 599 -27.52 -26.77 16.26
C GLU A 599 -27.07 -28.23 16.32
N ASP A 600 -27.21 -29.00 15.24
CA ASP A 600 -26.75 -30.39 15.18
C ASP A 600 -25.24 -30.52 15.47
N GLN A 601 -24.42 -29.60 14.92
CA GLN A 601 -22.98 -29.58 15.22
C GLN A 601 -22.69 -29.28 16.69
N LEU A 602 -23.46 -28.39 17.32
CA LEU A 602 -23.31 -28.03 18.73
C LEU A 602 -23.75 -29.18 19.66
N ASP A 603 -24.82 -29.88 19.30
CA ASP A 603 -25.40 -30.99 20.06
C ASP A 603 -24.51 -32.24 20.04
N GLU A 604 -23.70 -32.42 18.97
CA GLU A 604 -22.70 -33.48 18.87
C GLU A 604 -21.43 -33.22 19.71
N MET A 605 -21.22 -32.00 20.22
CA MET A 605 -20.01 -31.65 20.98
C MET A 605 -20.12 -31.99 22.48
N ASP A 606 -19.07 -32.64 23.00
CA ASP A 606 -18.89 -32.94 24.41
C ASP A 606 -17.98 -31.91 25.11
N GLU A 607 -17.92 -31.95 26.45
CA GLU A 607 -17.10 -31.02 27.26
C GLU A 607 -15.60 -31.03 26.91
N SER A 608 -15.10 -32.15 26.38
CA SER A 608 -13.72 -32.29 25.89
C SER A 608 -13.45 -31.49 24.61
N ASP A 609 -14.48 -31.26 23.80
CA ASP A 609 -14.35 -30.56 22.52
C ASP A 609 -14.20 -29.06 22.72
N PHE A 610 -14.69 -28.51 23.83
CA PHE A 610 -14.47 -27.12 24.20
C PHE A 610 -13.03 -26.92 24.68
N VAL A 611 -12.20 -26.25 23.86
CA VAL A 611 -10.77 -26.02 24.14
C VAL A 611 -10.58 -24.81 25.06
N GLU A 612 -9.71 -24.91 26.07
CA GLU A 612 -9.47 -23.80 27.02
C GLU A 612 -8.77 -22.60 26.36
N ASN A 613 -9.18 -21.38 26.72
CA ASN A 613 -8.70 -20.11 26.14
C ASN A 613 -8.81 -20.06 24.60
N SER A 614 -9.90 -20.60 24.07
CA SER A 614 -10.20 -20.65 22.63
C SER A 614 -11.20 -19.58 22.20
N THR A 615 -11.43 -19.46 20.89
CA THR A 615 -12.50 -18.66 20.31
C THR A 615 -13.44 -19.56 19.50
N ILE A 616 -14.74 -19.44 19.76
CA ILE A 616 -15.80 -20.10 19.02
C ILE A 616 -16.53 -19.07 18.17
N PHE A 617 -16.50 -19.29 16.86
CA PHE A 617 -17.33 -18.61 15.88
C PHE A 617 -18.62 -19.39 15.70
N PHE A 618 -19.77 -18.74 15.82
CA PHE A 618 -21.06 -19.44 15.74
C PHE A 618 -22.09 -18.70 14.90
N HIS A 619 -22.97 -19.45 14.22
CA HIS A 619 -24.10 -18.91 13.49
C HIS A 619 -25.08 -18.19 14.43
N PRO A 620 -25.64 -17.02 14.09
CA PRO A 620 -26.51 -16.21 14.97
C PRO A 620 -27.73 -16.95 15.54
N GLU A 621 -28.23 -17.94 14.81
CA GLU A 621 -29.40 -18.72 15.20
C GLU A 621 -29.10 -19.85 16.19
N ILE A 622 -27.83 -20.07 16.54
CA ILE A 622 -27.42 -21.11 17.49
C ILE A 622 -27.56 -20.62 18.93
N PHE A 623 -28.23 -21.41 19.76
CA PHE A 623 -28.42 -21.13 21.18
C PHE A 623 -27.64 -22.12 22.05
N PHE A 624 -26.73 -21.60 22.87
CA PHE A 624 -26.01 -22.39 23.87
C PHE A 624 -26.89 -22.62 25.10
N ASP A 625 -26.97 -23.86 25.57
CA ASP A 625 -27.71 -24.20 26.79
C ASP A 625 -26.97 -23.76 28.07
N VAL A 626 -27.63 -23.93 29.23
CA VAL A 626 -27.07 -23.53 30.53
C VAL A 626 -25.78 -24.29 30.88
N LYS A 627 -25.65 -25.56 30.44
CA LYS A 627 -24.47 -26.38 30.71
C LYS A 627 -23.30 -25.93 29.84
N GLN A 628 -23.53 -25.71 28.55
CA GLN A 628 -22.56 -25.21 27.59
C GLN A 628 -22.08 -23.81 27.98
N GLU A 629 -22.98 -22.88 28.32
CA GLU A 629 -22.61 -21.54 28.82
C GLU A 629 -21.70 -21.60 30.06
N ARG A 630 -21.93 -22.57 30.95
CA ARG A 630 -21.05 -22.78 32.11
C ARG A 630 -19.66 -23.26 31.67
N ILE A 631 -19.58 -24.25 30.78
CA ILE A 631 -18.31 -24.78 30.24
C ILE A 631 -17.51 -23.66 29.57
N LEU A 632 -18.15 -22.85 28.71
CA LEU A 632 -17.50 -21.73 28.02
C LEU A 632 -16.87 -20.74 29.00
N ARG A 633 -17.57 -20.41 30.09
CA ARG A 633 -17.04 -19.52 31.14
C ARG A 633 -15.89 -20.14 31.92
N GLU A 634 -16.03 -21.40 32.34
CA GLU A 634 -15.00 -22.12 33.11
C GLU A 634 -13.71 -22.26 32.30
N LYS A 635 -13.83 -22.51 31.00
CA LYS A 635 -12.70 -22.67 30.07
C LYS A 635 -12.23 -21.36 29.43
N LYS A 636 -12.79 -20.21 29.81
CA LYS A 636 -12.45 -18.87 29.28
C LYS A 636 -12.52 -18.79 27.75
N ILE A 637 -13.56 -19.38 27.18
CA ILE A 637 -13.77 -19.40 25.73
C ILE A 637 -14.46 -18.11 25.29
N THR A 638 -13.90 -17.46 24.28
CA THR A 638 -14.48 -16.27 23.67
C THR A 638 -15.52 -16.67 22.64
N LYS A 639 -16.74 -16.12 22.74
CA LYS A 639 -17.78 -16.32 21.72
C LYS A 639 -17.75 -15.16 20.73
N GLN A 640 -17.75 -15.49 19.44
CA GLN A 640 -17.83 -14.53 18.36
C GLN A 640 -18.97 -14.92 17.42
N GLU A 641 -20.01 -14.10 17.36
CA GLU A 641 -21.11 -14.33 16.43
C GLU A 641 -20.65 -14.05 15.00
N ILE A 642 -20.98 -14.94 14.06
CA ILE A 642 -20.74 -14.74 12.62
C ILE A 642 -21.86 -13.83 12.10
N PRO A 643 -21.55 -12.67 11.52
CA PRO A 643 -22.59 -11.71 11.15
C PRO A 643 -23.61 -12.27 10.15
N HIS A 644 -24.89 -11.94 10.32
CA HIS A 644 -25.99 -12.44 9.49
C HIS A 644 -25.82 -12.17 7.97
N TYR A 645 -25.05 -11.15 7.60
CA TYR A 645 -24.80 -10.80 6.20
C TYR A 645 -23.92 -11.82 5.45
N TYR A 646 -23.29 -12.75 6.16
CA TYR A 646 -22.61 -13.89 5.56
C TYR A 646 -23.60 -14.88 4.92
N PHE A 647 -24.81 -14.95 5.47
CA PHE A 647 -25.81 -16.00 5.19
C PHE A 647 -26.99 -15.51 4.35
N GLY A 648 -27.34 -14.22 4.43
CA GLY A 648 -28.59 -13.69 3.85
C GLY A 648 -28.71 -13.68 2.31
N LYS A 649 -29.90 -14.02 1.81
CA LYS A 649 -30.28 -14.03 0.38
C LYS A 649 -30.23 -12.68 -0.33
N ASP A 650 -30.59 -11.60 0.37
CA ASP A 650 -30.67 -10.22 -0.20
C ASP A 650 -29.31 -9.65 -0.64
N ILE A 651 -28.22 -10.30 -0.25
CA ILE A 651 -26.83 -9.86 -0.49
C ILE A 651 -26.19 -10.64 -1.66
N TRP A 652 -26.86 -11.70 -2.13
CA TRP A 652 -26.41 -12.52 -3.25
C TRP A 652 -27.32 -12.42 -4.48
N SER A 653 -28.48 -11.74 -4.37
CA SER A 653 -29.29 -11.24 -5.49
C SER A 653 -28.69 -9.97 -6.07
#